data_AF-A0A9E5DJY8-F1
#
_entry.id   AF-A0A9E5DJY8-F1
#
_cell.length_a   1.000
_cell.length_b   1.000
_cell.length_c   1.000
_cell.angle_alpha   90.00
_cell.angle_beta   90.00
_cell.angle_gamma   90.00
#
_symmetry.space_group_name_H-M   'P 1'
#
loop_
_entity.id
_entity.type
_entity.pdbx_description
1 polymer ?
#
loop_
_entity_poly.entity_id
_entity_poly.type
_entity_poly.pdbx_seq_one_letter_code
_entity_poly.pdbx_strand_id
1 'polypeptide(L)'
;MTISKIREAPGGGGTGKKDPFEEYIKWSSLDVNENANKYIGPGSFFSYLLEDYMKKDLLDLIPSHLLRAHRDGLIYIHKLPHSIYIPYCSGHSIARLLEKGLKTPTVISRPARHFDTFVDHVANYLITLQHYFTGAQAFSSVEWYAGPFIRNDGLSFKDVKQQIQRLLYNLNYPTRIGLQTPFTNFTVIMDAAKKALEGDYAVYDGRKTAPLGEYEKEARIFLLALFENYMQGDSVGQPFTFPIPTLMTTSKMLWEDPEVFEAVFKTAAKRGSFYWLNTRVVDPDASYAMCCRLTIQMEELTYAYRNSKFSLSSLKKDVESLREEYWSKIERQRFGGLWAMPDITGSVNVADVNLPRLALEARGDESRFWELYDEALSLVREAVDWFRNRYVRILKEHPSFYYMITEYMPEFPSSHFNTIGLIGLPEAAAILMQEPKLWLDGNRADWLRAAEVMRKMVAHATETAIKWMMESGVPWNVEEVPAESASPRMASIDLKRYPELVEYLPDPDNPVYSTSIAPYYATEMELPDRIEVEARVQKHFTGGVMMHLFLNEEPEPEALAKLAKRIMETDVVYWSFTPALTYCPHCGRTFTGLYKSCPKCGSSDVEVWSRIIGYYRPLKNWNPQRRREFWTRHHYNL
;
A
#
# COMPACT_ATOMS: atom_id res chain seq x y z
N MET A 1 3.85 38.73 5.46
CA MET A 1 4.71 39.85 5.02
C MET A 1 4.91 39.75 3.51
N THR A 2 5.04 40.90 2.89
CA THR A 2 4.68 41.25 1.50
C THR A 2 5.56 40.56 0.43
N ILE A 3 4.93 39.88 -0.54
CA ILE A 3 5.61 39.44 -1.77
C ILE A 3 5.87 40.68 -2.63
N SER A 4 7.13 41.06 -2.74
CA SER A 4 7.61 42.14 -3.59
C SER A 4 7.44 41.78 -5.06
N LYS A 5 6.76 42.66 -5.81
CA LYS A 5 6.67 42.66 -7.27
C LYS A 5 8.07 42.55 -7.90
N ILE A 6 8.32 41.43 -8.59
CA ILE A 6 9.47 41.31 -9.50
C ILE A 6 9.11 42.11 -10.76
N ARG A 7 9.97 43.09 -11.08
CA ARG A 7 9.89 43.91 -12.30
C ARG A 7 10.23 43.03 -13.50
N GLU A 8 9.36 43.02 -14.51
CA GLU A 8 9.69 42.51 -15.84
C GLU A 8 10.77 43.40 -16.47
N ALA A 9 11.87 42.79 -16.89
CA ALA A 9 12.85 43.41 -17.77
C ALA A 9 12.46 43.12 -19.23
N PRO A 10 12.55 44.10 -20.15
CA PRO A 10 12.13 43.91 -21.52
C PRO A 10 13.21 43.23 -22.38
N GLY A 11 12.80 42.16 -23.07
CA GLY A 11 13.23 41.81 -24.43
C GLY A 11 14.70 41.42 -24.66
N GLY A 12 14.98 40.12 -24.64
CA GLY A 12 16.11 39.50 -25.33
C GLY A 12 15.65 38.23 -26.02
N GLY A 13 15.74 38.18 -27.35
CA GLY A 13 15.33 37.03 -28.17
C GLY A 13 16.07 35.76 -27.75
N GLY A 14 15.35 34.86 -27.09
CA GLY A 14 15.80 33.52 -26.72
C GLY A 14 14.73 32.52 -27.12
N THR A 15 15.15 31.40 -27.69
CA THR A 15 14.29 30.26 -28.07
C THR A 15 13.25 29.99 -26.97
N GLY A 16 11.97 30.12 -27.30
CA GLY A 16 10.84 30.15 -26.35
C GLY A 16 10.56 28.84 -25.60
N LYS A 17 11.55 28.29 -24.89
CA LYS A 17 11.36 27.25 -23.89
C LYS A 17 10.88 27.91 -22.60
N LYS A 18 9.62 27.66 -22.25
CA LYS A 18 9.10 27.99 -20.92
C LYS A 18 9.93 27.27 -19.86
N ASP A 19 10.26 27.96 -18.78
CA ASP A 19 10.92 27.33 -17.64
C ASP A 19 9.94 26.34 -16.99
N PRO A 20 10.23 25.02 -16.98
CA PRO A 20 9.37 24.03 -16.34
C PRO A 20 9.18 24.27 -14.83
N PHE A 21 10.02 25.09 -14.19
CA PHE A 21 9.81 25.53 -12.82
C PHE A 21 8.50 26.31 -12.64
N GLU A 22 8.10 27.12 -13.62
CA GLU A 22 6.85 27.90 -13.55
C GLU A 22 5.61 27.03 -13.53
N GLU A 23 5.66 25.86 -14.18
CA GLU A 23 4.59 24.86 -14.12
C GLU A 23 4.62 24.10 -12.80
N TYR A 24 5.81 23.63 -12.41
CA TYR A 24 6.02 22.88 -11.18
C TYR A 24 5.56 23.64 -9.92
N ILE A 25 5.92 24.93 -9.79
CA ILE A 25 5.65 25.68 -8.56
C ILE A 25 4.15 25.96 -8.34
N LYS A 26 3.32 25.83 -9.39
CA LYS A 26 1.85 25.97 -9.28
C LYS A 26 1.23 24.81 -8.49
N TRP A 27 1.86 23.64 -8.47
CA TRP A 27 1.42 22.45 -7.74
C TRP A 27 -0.05 22.05 -8.00
N SER A 28 -0.54 22.35 -9.19
CA SER A 28 -1.97 22.34 -9.53
C SER A 28 -2.37 21.34 -10.61
N SER A 29 -1.41 20.61 -11.19
CA SER A 29 -1.68 19.56 -12.19
C SER A 29 -1.44 18.18 -11.59
N LEU A 30 -2.10 17.17 -12.16
CA LEU A 30 -1.91 15.78 -11.75
C LEU A 30 -0.50 15.26 -12.07
N ASP A 31 0.16 15.82 -13.09
CA ASP A 31 1.54 15.46 -13.45
C ASP A 31 2.56 16.03 -12.47
N VAL A 32 2.32 17.22 -11.90
CA VAL A 32 3.18 17.83 -10.87
C VAL A 32 2.92 17.20 -9.50
N ASN A 33 1.65 16.98 -9.16
CA ASN A 33 1.23 16.43 -7.88
C ASN A 33 0.51 15.09 -8.07
N GLU A 34 1.25 14.07 -8.49
CA GLU A 34 0.70 12.72 -8.72
C GLU A 34 0.50 11.92 -7.41
N ASN A 35 1.24 12.27 -6.36
CA ASN A 35 1.34 11.52 -5.11
C ASN A 35 1.43 12.47 -3.91
N ALA A 36 0.48 12.38 -2.98
CA ALA A 36 0.38 13.23 -1.78
C ALA A 36 1.55 13.08 -0.79
N ASN A 37 2.38 12.04 -0.97
CA ASN A 37 3.59 11.79 -0.20
C ASN A 37 4.78 12.71 -0.56
N LYS A 38 4.64 13.63 -1.53
CA LYS A 38 5.69 14.57 -1.99
C LYS A 38 5.58 15.94 -1.28
N TYR A 39 6.71 16.65 -1.17
CA TYR A 39 6.75 18.07 -0.78
C TYR A 39 7.34 18.94 -1.91
N ILE A 40 6.97 20.22 -1.93
CA ILE A 40 7.61 21.21 -2.81
C ILE A 40 9.06 21.42 -2.35
N GLY A 41 10.00 21.37 -3.30
CA GLY A 41 11.39 21.68 -3.08
C GLY A 41 12.29 21.20 -4.22
N PRO A 42 13.59 21.53 -4.19
CA PRO A 42 14.51 21.22 -5.29
C PRO A 42 14.55 19.73 -5.66
N GLY A 43 14.56 18.84 -4.66
CA GLY A 43 14.60 17.38 -4.90
C GLY A 43 13.36 16.84 -5.62
N SER A 44 12.16 17.37 -5.32
CA SER A 44 10.94 17.00 -6.05
C SER A 44 10.83 17.66 -7.41
N PHE A 45 11.37 18.87 -7.58
CA PHE A 45 11.50 19.50 -8.89
C PHE A 45 12.40 18.69 -9.83
N PHE A 46 13.59 18.27 -9.37
CA PHE A 46 14.46 17.41 -10.18
C PHE A 46 13.83 16.06 -10.50
N SER A 47 13.07 15.48 -9.56
CA SER A 47 12.29 14.27 -9.82
C SER A 47 11.23 14.50 -10.91
N TYR A 48 10.53 15.63 -10.88
CA TYR A 48 9.55 16.00 -11.90
C TYR A 48 10.20 16.14 -13.30
N LEU A 49 11.37 16.80 -13.39
CA LEU A 49 12.11 16.91 -14.65
C LEU A 49 12.60 15.56 -15.17
N LEU A 50 13.09 14.69 -14.27
CA LEU A 50 13.53 13.34 -14.62
C LEU A 50 12.35 12.50 -15.14
N GLU A 51 11.21 12.54 -14.44
CA GLU A 51 10.00 11.85 -14.85
C GLU A 51 9.52 12.32 -16.23
N ASP A 52 9.52 13.62 -16.50
CA ASP A 52 9.14 14.19 -17.81
C ASP A 52 10.10 13.74 -18.94
N TYR A 53 11.42 13.77 -18.71
CA TYR A 53 12.40 13.27 -19.67
C TYR A 53 12.22 11.78 -19.94
N MET A 54 12.12 10.95 -18.90
CA MET A 54 11.95 9.51 -19.03
C MET A 54 10.63 9.15 -19.73
N LYS A 55 9.55 9.92 -19.48
CA LYS A 55 8.26 9.74 -20.17
C LYS A 55 8.38 9.98 -21.68
N LYS A 56 9.23 10.92 -22.11
CA LYS A 56 9.43 11.27 -23.52
C LYS A 56 10.35 10.28 -24.23
N ASP A 57 11.47 9.91 -23.61
CA ASP A 57 12.55 9.24 -24.33
C ASP A 57 12.72 7.75 -23.98
N LEU A 58 12.12 7.25 -22.90
CA LEU A 58 12.35 5.87 -22.42
C LEU A 58 11.11 4.97 -22.47
N LEU A 59 9.90 5.50 -22.60
CA LEU A 59 8.69 4.66 -22.62
C LEU A 59 8.64 3.70 -23.82
N ASP A 60 9.29 4.04 -24.93
CA ASP A 60 9.35 3.20 -26.13
C ASP A 60 10.16 1.91 -25.94
N LEU A 61 10.82 1.74 -24.79
CA LEU A 61 11.36 0.44 -24.37
C LEU A 61 10.25 -0.60 -24.11
N ILE A 62 9.06 -0.14 -23.72
CA ILE A 62 7.88 -0.99 -23.48
C ILE A 62 7.26 -1.33 -24.84
N PRO A 63 6.80 -2.58 -25.06
CA PRO A 63 6.12 -2.96 -26.28
C PRO A 63 5.00 -1.98 -26.66
N SER A 64 5.00 -1.55 -27.92
CA SER A 64 4.19 -0.42 -28.39
C SER A 64 2.68 -0.60 -28.20
N HIS A 65 2.17 -1.83 -28.29
CA HIS A 65 0.75 -2.12 -28.08
C HIS A 65 0.35 -2.01 -26.60
N LEU A 66 1.23 -2.38 -25.67
CA LEU A 66 1.02 -2.19 -24.23
C LEU A 66 1.05 -0.72 -23.86
N LEU A 67 2.02 0.03 -24.41
CA LEU A 67 2.11 1.47 -24.19
C LEU A 67 0.89 2.20 -24.77
N ARG A 68 0.35 1.74 -25.90
CA ARG A 68 -0.90 2.24 -26.46
C ARG A 68 -2.08 1.93 -25.53
N ALA A 69 -2.23 0.69 -25.08
CA ALA A 69 -3.29 0.32 -24.14
C ALA A 69 -3.23 1.13 -22.83
N HIS A 70 -2.02 1.44 -22.35
CA HIS A 70 -1.81 2.34 -21.21
C HIS A 70 -2.23 3.78 -21.50
N ARG A 71 -1.77 4.36 -22.61
CA ARG A 71 -2.08 5.74 -23.01
C ARG A 71 -3.56 5.96 -23.33
N ASP A 72 -4.21 4.93 -23.89
CA ASP A 72 -5.63 4.93 -24.25
C ASP A 72 -6.55 4.66 -23.04
N GLY A 73 -5.97 4.37 -21.87
CA GLY A 73 -6.70 4.15 -20.63
C GLY A 73 -7.41 2.79 -20.53
N LEU A 74 -7.10 1.82 -21.40
CA LEU A 74 -7.63 0.46 -21.32
C LEU A 74 -7.01 -0.30 -20.14
N ILE A 75 -5.70 -0.14 -19.96
CA ILE A 75 -4.97 -0.63 -18.78
C ILE A 75 -4.16 0.51 -18.13
N TYR A 76 -3.72 0.35 -16.89
CA TYR A 76 -2.79 1.31 -16.25
C TYR A 76 -1.54 0.59 -15.76
N ILE A 77 -0.38 0.91 -16.29
CA ILE A 77 0.88 0.36 -15.78
C ILE A 77 1.39 1.29 -14.67
N HIS A 78 1.53 0.76 -13.45
CA HIS A 78 1.91 1.56 -12.30
C HIS A 78 3.37 2.02 -12.34
N LYS A 79 3.60 3.16 -11.68
CA LYS A 79 4.93 3.74 -11.39
C LYS A 79 5.79 3.99 -12.63
N LEU A 80 5.18 4.13 -13.81
CA LEU A 80 5.90 4.64 -14.97
C LEU A 80 6.35 6.10 -14.70
N PRO A 81 7.56 6.47 -15.13
CA PRO A 81 8.53 5.66 -15.87
C PRO A 81 9.53 4.89 -14.98
N HIS A 82 9.52 5.08 -13.66
CA HIS A 82 10.47 4.45 -12.72
C HIS A 82 10.41 2.92 -12.75
N SER A 83 9.24 2.33 -12.95
CA SER A 83 9.06 0.88 -13.06
C SER A 83 9.78 0.26 -14.26
N ILE A 84 10.35 1.03 -15.19
CA ILE A 84 11.27 0.47 -16.19
C ILE A 84 12.52 -0.15 -15.52
N TYR A 85 12.91 0.34 -14.34
CA TYR A 85 14.15 -0.06 -13.66
C TYR A 85 13.96 -0.46 -12.19
N ILE A 86 12.86 -0.09 -11.55
CA ILE A 86 12.70 -0.26 -10.11
C ILE A 86 11.42 -1.08 -9.84
N PRO A 87 11.51 -2.26 -9.22
CA PRO A 87 10.35 -3.09 -8.90
C PRO A 87 9.36 -2.39 -7.96
N TYR A 88 8.17 -2.96 -7.78
CA TYR A 88 7.10 -2.31 -7.03
C TYR A 88 7.32 -2.32 -5.52
N CYS A 89 6.93 -3.34 -4.77
CA CYS A 89 6.95 -3.30 -3.29
C CYS A 89 7.52 -4.58 -2.68
N SER A 90 7.87 -4.52 -1.39
CA SER A 90 8.32 -5.69 -0.65
C SER A 90 8.09 -5.59 0.85
N GLY A 91 7.63 -6.68 1.45
CA GLY A 91 7.89 -7.01 2.84
C GLY A 91 9.25 -7.70 2.98
N HIS A 92 9.83 -7.61 4.17
CA HIS A 92 11.21 -8.00 4.45
C HIS A 92 11.30 -8.88 5.70
N SER A 93 12.34 -9.71 5.77
CA SER A 93 12.65 -10.48 6.98
C SER A 93 13.51 -9.65 7.93
N ILE A 94 12.93 -9.24 9.06
CA ILE A 94 13.67 -8.56 10.12
C ILE A 94 14.70 -9.51 10.77
N ALA A 95 14.41 -10.81 10.88
CA ALA A 95 15.38 -11.79 11.35
C ALA A 95 16.66 -11.76 10.51
N ARG A 96 16.54 -11.71 9.18
CA ARG A 96 17.70 -11.64 8.27
C ARG A 96 18.52 -10.36 8.45
N LEU A 97 17.86 -9.23 8.68
CA LEU A 97 18.54 -7.97 9.03
C LEU A 97 19.33 -8.13 10.34
N LEU A 98 18.72 -8.73 11.36
CA LEU A 98 19.36 -8.89 12.68
C LEU A 98 20.47 -9.94 12.67
N GLU A 99 20.37 -10.99 11.84
CA GLU A 99 21.40 -12.00 11.65
C GLU A 99 22.64 -11.42 10.97
N LYS A 100 22.43 -10.59 9.93
CA LYS A 100 23.50 -10.05 9.09
C LYS A 100 24.10 -8.75 9.60
N GLY A 101 23.35 -7.97 10.39
CA GLY A 101 23.59 -6.54 10.54
C GLY A 101 23.19 -5.77 9.27
N LEU A 102 23.44 -4.46 9.25
CA LEU A 102 23.15 -3.61 8.08
C LEU A 102 24.37 -3.46 7.18
N LYS A 103 24.29 -3.93 5.95
CA LYS A 103 25.36 -3.91 4.96
C LYS A 103 24.94 -3.10 3.76
N THR A 104 25.73 -2.07 3.47
CA THR A 104 25.62 -1.23 2.27
C THR A 104 26.94 -1.35 1.49
N PRO A 105 26.99 -0.90 0.22
CA PRO A 105 28.22 -0.95 -0.56
C PRO A 105 29.43 -0.25 0.09
N THR A 106 29.19 0.76 0.93
CA THR A 106 30.25 1.60 1.52
C THR A 106 30.45 1.40 3.02
N VAL A 107 29.44 0.88 3.74
CA VAL A 107 29.48 0.69 5.19
C VAL A 107 28.83 -0.63 5.57
N ILE A 108 29.50 -1.39 6.45
CA ILE A 108 29.03 -2.67 6.97
C ILE A 108 28.96 -2.59 8.49
N SER A 109 27.76 -2.61 9.03
CA SER A 109 27.49 -2.66 10.48
C SER A 109 27.37 -4.12 10.95
N ARG A 110 27.96 -4.42 12.11
CA ARG A 110 27.77 -5.72 12.79
C ARG A 110 26.32 -5.86 13.27
N PRO A 111 25.83 -7.09 13.54
CA PRO A 111 24.55 -7.30 14.20
C PRO A 111 24.35 -6.42 15.46
N ALA A 112 23.10 -5.97 15.67
CA ALA A 112 22.76 -5.13 16.81
C ALA A 112 22.94 -5.89 18.14
N ARG A 113 23.29 -5.15 19.20
CA ARG A 113 23.40 -5.65 20.58
C ARG A 113 22.63 -4.82 21.61
N HIS A 114 22.21 -3.62 21.24
CA HIS A 114 21.45 -2.70 22.09
C HIS A 114 20.22 -2.21 21.33
N PHE A 115 19.18 -1.83 22.07
CA PHE A 115 17.88 -1.47 21.51
C PHE A 115 17.94 -0.23 20.61
N ASP A 116 18.80 0.73 20.93
CA ASP A 116 19.03 1.91 20.09
C ASP A 116 19.57 1.54 18.69
N THR A 117 20.49 0.57 18.64
CA THR A 117 21.09 0.05 17.43
C THR A 117 20.11 -0.82 16.65
N PHE A 118 19.25 -1.57 17.35
CA PHE A 118 18.11 -2.26 16.73
C PHE A 118 17.19 -1.27 16.01
N VAL A 119 16.80 -0.18 16.68
CA VAL A 119 15.97 0.88 16.10
C VAL A 119 16.64 1.52 14.88
N ASP A 120 17.94 1.80 14.96
CA ASP A 120 18.69 2.33 13.82
C ASP A 120 18.77 1.36 12.65
N HIS A 121 19.00 0.08 12.90
CA HIS A 121 19.03 -0.92 11.83
C HIS A 121 17.69 -1.02 11.13
N VAL A 122 16.58 -1.10 11.88
CA VAL A 122 15.23 -1.14 11.31
C VAL A 122 14.95 0.10 10.47
N ALA A 123 15.20 1.30 11.00
CA ALA A 123 14.97 2.55 10.29
C ALA A 123 15.84 2.66 9.03
N ASN A 124 17.16 2.51 9.17
CA ASN A 124 18.10 2.69 8.06
C ASN A 124 17.94 1.60 7.00
N TYR A 125 17.57 0.38 7.37
CA TYR A 125 17.26 -0.67 6.40
C TYR A 125 16.08 -0.28 5.52
N LEU A 126 14.94 0.11 6.11
CA LEU A 126 13.75 0.51 5.36
C LEU A 126 14.00 1.76 4.51
N ILE A 127 14.71 2.75 5.05
CA ILE A 127 15.12 3.97 4.34
C ILE A 127 16.07 3.67 3.17
N THR A 128 16.90 2.63 3.28
CA THR A 128 17.79 2.24 2.18
C THR A 128 17.02 1.46 1.10
N LEU A 129 16.20 0.49 1.50
CA LEU A 129 15.49 -0.40 0.57
C LEU A 129 14.41 0.32 -0.25
N GLN A 130 13.82 1.41 0.24
CA GLN A 130 12.89 2.24 -0.56
C GLN A 130 13.50 2.89 -1.82
N HIS A 131 14.84 2.89 -1.97
CA HIS A 131 15.51 3.32 -3.20
C HIS A 131 15.58 2.20 -4.25
N TYR A 132 15.35 0.95 -3.84
CA TYR A 132 15.35 -0.24 -4.70
C TYR A 132 13.93 -0.67 -5.09
N PHE A 133 12.90 -0.01 -4.57
CA PHE A 133 11.49 -0.31 -4.78
C PHE A 133 10.66 0.98 -4.94
N THR A 134 9.64 0.98 -5.81
CA THR A 134 8.79 2.14 -6.10
C THR A 134 7.57 2.26 -5.18
N GLY A 135 7.21 1.20 -4.48
CA GLY A 135 6.10 1.09 -3.53
C GLY A 135 6.56 0.99 -2.09
N ALA A 136 5.67 0.49 -1.23
CA ALA A 136 5.87 0.40 0.20
C ALA A 136 6.93 -0.64 0.60
N GLN A 137 7.53 -0.46 1.78
CA GLN A 137 8.49 -1.36 2.42
C GLN A 137 7.96 -1.79 3.79
N ALA A 138 8.00 -3.07 4.11
CA ALA A 138 7.36 -3.50 5.35
C ALA A 138 8.11 -4.56 6.15
N PHE A 139 7.81 -4.59 7.45
CA PHE A 139 8.21 -5.65 8.38
C PHE A 139 6.98 -6.22 9.08
N SER A 140 7.09 -7.47 9.51
CA SER A 140 6.15 -8.11 10.43
C SER A 140 6.84 -8.37 11.77
N SER A 141 6.06 -8.40 12.84
CA SER A 141 6.49 -8.89 14.17
C SER A 141 7.62 -8.09 14.80
N VAL A 142 7.75 -6.80 14.43
CA VAL A 142 8.83 -5.91 14.91
C VAL A 142 8.84 -5.83 16.43
N GLU A 143 7.66 -5.86 17.06
CA GLU A 143 7.45 -5.86 18.50
C GLU A 143 8.11 -7.05 19.19
N TRP A 144 8.11 -8.22 18.55
CA TRP A 144 8.69 -9.45 19.09
C TRP A 144 10.20 -9.51 18.89
N TYR A 145 10.68 -9.08 17.72
CA TYR A 145 12.11 -9.00 17.45
C TYR A 145 12.83 -7.91 18.25
N ALA A 146 12.12 -6.91 18.75
CA ALA A 146 12.62 -5.94 19.71
C ALA A 146 12.88 -6.56 21.11
N GLY A 147 12.17 -7.63 21.45
CA GLY A 147 12.11 -8.24 22.77
C GLY A 147 13.47 -8.54 23.42
N PRO A 148 14.39 -9.26 22.75
CA PRO A 148 15.71 -9.57 23.30
C PRO A 148 16.51 -8.33 23.70
N PHE A 149 16.41 -7.24 22.92
CA PHE A 149 17.14 -6.00 23.15
C PHE A 149 16.58 -5.24 24.35
N ILE A 150 15.25 -5.13 24.45
CA ILE A 150 14.56 -4.51 25.59
C ILE A 150 14.91 -5.25 26.89
N ARG A 151 14.89 -6.59 26.85
CA ARG A 151 15.21 -7.44 28.00
C ARG A 151 16.66 -7.28 28.44
N ASN A 152 17.61 -7.42 27.52
CA ASN A 152 19.04 -7.41 27.85
C ASN A 152 19.51 -6.04 28.35
N ASP A 153 19.00 -4.96 27.77
CA ASP A 153 19.33 -3.60 28.20
C ASP A 153 18.58 -3.18 29.49
N GLY A 154 17.62 -4.00 29.97
CA GLY A 154 16.85 -3.72 31.17
C GLY A 154 15.98 -2.45 31.06
N LEU A 155 15.44 -2.19 29.87
CA LEU A 155 14.81 -0.90 29.56
C LEU A 155 13.46 -0.71 30.24
N SER A 156 13.24 0.50 30.74
CA SER A 156 11.92 0.92 31.22
C SER A 156 11.00 1.29 30.06
N PHE A 157 9.70 1.39 30.32
CA PHE A 157 8.74 1.93 29.35
C PHE A 157 9.16 3.30 28.79
N LYS A 158 9.72 4.18 29.62
CA LYS A 158 10.16 5.53 29.21
C LYS A 158 11.31 5.44 28.19
N ASP A 159 12.25 4.54 28.42
CA ASP A 159 13.41 4.36 27.54
C ASP A 159 12.97 3.78 26.19
N VAL A 160 12.09 2.77 26.22
CA VAL A 160 11.51 2.18 25.01
C VAL A 160 10.72 3.24 24.24
N LYS A 161 9.83 3.98 24.91
CA LYS A 161 9.04 5.05 24.30
C LYS A 161 9.88 6.11 23.60
N GLN A 162 11.01 6.49 24.18
CA GLN A 162 11.94 7.46 23.58
C GLN A 162 12.58 6.92 22.29
N GLN A 163 12.97 5.64 22.26
CA GLN A 163 13.55 5.03 21.06
C GLN A 163 12.48 4.76 19.98
N ILE A 164 11.26 4.41 20.37
CA ILE A 164 10.14 4.30 19.42
C ILE A 164 9.78 5.67 18.84
N GLN A 165 9.80 6.72 19.64
CA GLN A 165 9.66 8.08 19.13
C GLN A 165 10.73 8.35 18.05
N ARG A 166 12.01 8.09 18.35
CA ARG A 166 13.10 8.24 17.38
C ARG A 166 12.85 7.44 16.09
N LEU A 167 12.36 6.20 16.19
CA LEU A 167 12.00 5.38 15.03
C LEU A 167 10.95 6.07 14.16
N LEU A 168 9.85 6.54 14.77
CA LEU A 168 8.75 7.18 14.06
C LEU A 168 9.19 8.46 13.35
N TYR A 169 9.97 9.33 14.01
CA TYR A 169 10.46 10.54 13.36
C TYR A 169 11.35 10.22 12.15
N ASN A 170 12.28 9.28 12.28
CA ASN A 170 13.15 8.88 11.16
C ASN A 170 12.38 8.31 9.97
N LEU A 171 11.32 7.55 10.22
CA LEU A 171 10.45 7.01 9.17
C LEU A 171 9.46 8.04 8.60
N ASN A 172 9.36 9.25 9.18
CA ASN A 172 8.51 10.32 8.67
C ASN A 172 9.27 11.46 7.95
N TYR A 173 10.60 11.50 8.04
CA TYR A 173 11.41 12.47 7.29
C TYR A 173 11.47 12.17 5.78
N PRO A 174 11.53 13.20 4.91
CA PRO A 174 11.50 13.04 3.46
C PRO A 174 12.85 12.62 2.87
N THR A 175 13.26 11.37 3.09
CA THR A 175 14.57 10.83 2.68
C THR A 175 14.58 10.19 1.29
N ARG A 176 13.41 9.99 0.67
CA ARG A 176 13.26 9.34 -0.63
C ARG A 176 13.39 10.32 -1.79
N ILE A 177 13.74 9.80 -2.97
CA ILE A 177 13.74 10.57 -4.23
C ILE A 177 12.41 11.32 -4.41
N GLY A 178 12.54 12.59 -4.79
CA GLY A 178 11.40 13.48 -4.95
C GLY A 178 10.83 14.05 -3.66
N LEU A 179 11.65 14.17 -2.60
CA LEU A 179 11.23 14.65 -1.26
C LEU A 179 10.01 13.90 -0.76
N GLN A 180 10.06 12.58 -0.80
CA GLN A 180 9.01 11.73 -0.27
C GLN A 180 9.44 11.12 1.06
N THR A 181 8.47 10.93 1.95
CA THR A 181 8.67 10.13 3.15
C THR A 181 8.73 8.64 2.78
N PRO A 182 9.54 7.81 3.46
CA PRO A 182 9.50 6.36 3.28
C PRO A 182 8.10 5.79 3.49
N PHE A 183 7.54 5.18 2.44
CA PHE A 183 6.29 4.46 2.58
C PHE A 183 6.58 3.15 3.31
N THR A 184 6.28 3.11 4.60
CA THR A 184 6.54 1.96 5.46
C THR A 184 5.30 1.41 6.14
N ASN A 185 5.30 0.10 6.41
CA ASN A 185 4.20 -0.60 7.07
C ASN A 185 4.74 -1.61 8.10
N PHE A 186 4.07 -1.75 9.24
CA PHE A 186 4.36 -2.80 10.23
C PHE A 186 3.14 -3.70 10.43
N THR A 187 3.31 -5.02 10.29
CA THR A 187 2.32 -5.96 10.83
C THR A 187 2.61 -6.13 12.29
N VAL A 188 1.62 -5.79 13.10
CA VAL A 188 1.61 -6.04 14.51
C VAL A 188 0.79 -7.30 14.72
N ILE A 189 1.48 -8.42 14.94
CA ILE A 189 0.84 -9.74 15.05
C ILE A 189 0.30 -9.96 16.46
N MET A 190 0.87 -9.29 17.47
CA MET A 190 0.58 -9.54 18.88
C MET A 190 0.64 -11.06 19.15
N ASP A 191 -0.40 -11.64 19.75
CA ASP A 191 -0.55 -13.08 20.03
C ASP A 191 -1.48 -13.82 19.04
N ALA A 192 -1.79 -13.22 17.89
CA ALA A 192 -2.67 -13.83 16.89
C ALA A 192 -1.99 -14.97 16.11
N ALA A 193 -0.71 -14.82 15.77
CA ALA A 193 0.07 -15.77 14.96
C ALA A 193 0.86 -16.75 15.85
N LYS A 194 0.17 -17.75 16.41
CA LYS A 194 0.74 -18.67 17.41
C LYS A 194 1.91 -19.50 16.88
N LYS A 195 1.84 -19.98 15.63
CA LYS A 195 2.92 -20.79 15.04
C LYS A 195 4.17 -19.95 14.86
N ALA A 196 4.04 -18.67 14.50
CA ALA A 196 5.18 -17.76 14.43
C ALA A 196 5.79 -17.56 15.84
N LEU A 197 4.96 -17.38 16.87
CA LEU A 197 5.46 -17.19 18.24
C LEU A 197 6.17 -18.42 18.81
N GLU A 198 5.71 -19.62 18.49
CA GLU A 198 6.28 -20.88 18.98
C GLU A 198 7.44 -21.39 18.09
N GLY A 199 7.35 -21.18 16.78
CA GLY A 199 8.23 -21.74 15.76
C GLY A 199 9.37 -20.83 15.34
N ASP A 200 9.16 -19.51 15.31
CA ASP A 200 10.19 -18.54 14.94
C ASP A 200 10.99 -18.11 16.16
N TYR A 201 12.26 -17.80 15.93
CA TYR A 201 13.21 -17.43 16.97
C TYR A 201 13.60 -15.97 16.88
N ALA A 202 13.65 -15.31 18.03
CA ALA A 202 14.21 -13.98 18.14
C ALA A 202 15.72 -14.00 17.84
N VAL A 203 16.24 -12.91 17.27
CA VAL A 203 17.63 -12.79 16.87
C VAL A 203 18.31 -11.67 17.66
N TYR A 204 19.43 -12.00 18.31
CA TYR A 204 20.24 -11.07 19.09
C TYR A 204 21.72 -11.32 18.82
N ASP A 205 22.52 -10.26 18.60
CA ASP A 205 23.94 -10.35 18.24
C ASP A 205 24.21 -11.34 17.09
N GLY A 206 23.32 -11.34 16.10
CA GLY A 206 23.43 -12.18 14.91
C GLY A 206 23.07 -13.66 15.12
N ARG A 207 22.53 -14.02 16.29
CA ARG A 207 22.23 -15.41 16.67
C ARG A 207 20.78 -15.57 17.08
N LYS A 208 20.19 -16.70 16.70
CA LYS A 208 18.89 -17.14 17.23
C LYS A 208 19.01 -17.39 18.73
N THR A 209 18.02 -16.94 19.48
CA THR A 209 18.00 -17.03 20.94
C THR A 209 16.88 -17.94 21.42
N ALA A 210 15.72 -17.38 21.73
CA ALA A 210 14.54 -18.08 22.18
C ALA A 210 13.40 -17.88 21.16
N PRO A 211 12.36 -18.73 21.20
CA PRO A 211 11.12 -18.49 20.47
C PRO A 211 10.58 -17.07 20.70
N LEU A 212 9.97 -16.47 19.67
CA LEU A 212 9.46 -15.09 19.75
C LEU A 212 8.48 -14.92 20.92
N GLY A 213 7.60 -15.91 21.16
CA GLY A 213 6.60 -15.89 22.22
C GLY A 213 7.16 -15.77 23.64
N GLU A 214 8.45 -16.07 23.87
CA GLU A 214 9.07 -15.89 25.18
C GLU A 214 9.26 -14.42 25.57
N TYR A 215 9.13 -13.48 24.63
CA TYR A 215 9.34 -12.04 24.82
C TYR A 215 8.04 -11.22 24.98
N GLU A 216 6.97 -11.85 25.48
CA GLU A 216 5.63 -11.24 25.57
C GLU A 216 5.62 -9.93 26.37
N LYS A 217 6.34 -9.90 27.49
CA LYS A 217 6.43 -8.70 28.34
C LYS A 217 7.08 -7.54 27.60
N GLU A 218 8.15 -7.80 26.87
CA GLU A 218 8.89 -6.80 26.13
C GLU A 218 8.13 -6.33 24.88
N ALA A 219 7.49 -7.25 24.16
CA ALA A 219 6.62 -6.94 23.03
C ALA A 219 5.46 -6.05 23.48
N ARG A 220 4.81 -6.34 24.62
CA ARG A 220 3.78 -5.50 25.21
C ARG A 220 4.27 -4.07 25.50
N ILE A 221 5.46 -3.92 26.09
CA ILE A 221 6.07 -2.60 26.36
C ILE A 221 6.31 -1.84 25.05
N PHE A 222 6.83 -2.52 24.02
CA PHE A 222 7.01 -1.95 22.69
C PHE A 222 5.69 -1.45 22.10
N LEU A 223 4.62 -2.24 22.18
CA LEU A 223 3.30 -1.91 21.64
C LEU A 223 2.68 -0.69 22.32
N LEU A 224 2.69 -0.65 23.65
CA LEU A 224 2.20 0.51 24.40
C LEU A 224 3.00 1.78 24.04
N ALA A 225 4.32 1.67 23.94
CA ALA A 225 5.19 2.77 23.53
C ALA A 225 4.88 3.25 22.10
N LEU A 226 4.59 2.33 21.18
CA LEU A 226 4.20 2.63 19.82
C LEU A 226 2.86 3.35 19.75
N PHE A 227 1.82 2.81 20.38
CA PHE A 227 0.47 3.36 20.34
C PHE A 227 0.38 4.72 21.05
N GLU A 228 1.07 4.90 22.18
CA GLU A 228 1.12 6.21 22.83
C GLU A 228 1.79 7.27 21.96
N ASN A 229 2.87 6.95 21.24
CA ASN A 229 3.47 7.90 20.31
C ASN A 229 2.53 8.22 19.14
N TYR A 230 1.80 7.25 18.59
CA TYR A 230 0.77 7.52 17.58
C TYR A 230 -0.35 8.42 18.10
N MET A 231 -0.81 8.18 19.33
CA MET A 231 -1.83 9.01 19.98
C MET A 231 -1.38 10.46 20.13
N GLN A 232 -0.14 10.66 20.57
CA GLN A 232 0.45 11.98 20.77
C GLN A 232 0.67 12.71 19.44
N GLY A 233 1.19 12.01 18.43
CA GLY A 233 1.60 12.61 17.17
C GLY A 233 2.96 13.29 17.26
N ASP A 234 3.27 14.15 16.29
CA ASP A 234 4.51 14.93 16.28
C ASP A 234 4.50 16.08 17.32
N SER A 235 5.56 16.90 17.31
CA SER A 235 5.74 18.01 18.26
C SER A 235 4.60 19.06 18.27
N VAL A 236 3.80 19.13 17.20
CA VAL A 236 2.65 20.04 17.08
C VAL A 236 1.32 19.28 17.06
N GLY A 237 1.36 17.97 17.35
CA GLY A 237 0.20 17.09 17.46
C GLY A 237 -0.38 16.63 16.12
N GLN A 238 0.38 16.71 15.02
CA GLN A 238 0.00 16.11 13.73
C GLN A 238 0.16 14.58 13.79
N PRO A 239 -0.69 13.83 13.05
CA PRO A 239 -0.56 12.37 13.01
C PRO A 239 0.73 11.94 12.31
N PHE A 240 1.36 10.87 12.80
CA PHE A 240 2.38 10.18 12.01
C PHE A 240 1.73 9.42 10.85
N THR A 241 2.29 9.58 9.64
CA THR A 241 1.79 8.88 8.45
C THR A 241 2.32 7.45 8.40
N PHE A 242 3.58 7.24 8.81
CA PHE A 242 4.29 5.98 8.70
C PHE A 242 5.02 5.59 9.99
N PRO A 243 5.40 4.30 10.16
CA PRO A 243 4.94 3.16 9.39
C PRO A 243 3.46 2.87 9.66
N ILE A 244 2.65 2.55 8.65
CA ILE A 244 1.24 2.26 8.92
C ILE A 244 1.13 0.93 9.70
N PRO A 245 0.58 0.91 10.93
CA PRO A 245 0.45 -0.32 11.70
C PRO A 245 -0.81 -1.08 11.30
N THR A 246 -0.64 -2.36 11.01
CA THR A 246 -1.71 -3.31 10.72
C THR A 246 -1.89 -4.25 11.89
N LEU A 247 -3.07 -4.25 12.51
CA LEU A 247 -3.38 -5.04 13.70
C LEU A 247 -4.17 -6.30 13.33
N MET A 248 -3.75 -7.46 13.83
CA MET A 248 -4.48 -8.72 13.69
C MET A 248 -5.64 -8.80 14.70
N THR A 249 -6.87 -8.97 14.21
CA THR A 249 -8.06 -8.79 15.04
C THR A 249 -8.38 -9.97 15.94
N THR A 250 -7.81 -11.15 15.74
CA THR A 250 -8.02 -12.32 16.60
C THR A 250 -7.03 -12.42 17.78
N SER A 251 -6.14 -11.44 17.92
CA SER A 251 -5.24 -11.32 19.07
C SER A 251 -6.03 -11.25 20.38
N LYS A 252 -5.70 -12.09 21.37
CA LYS A 252 -6.31 -11.96 22.70
C LYS A 252 -5.71 -10.79 23.45
N MET A 253 -4.41 -10.53 23.29
CA MET A 253 -3.74 -9.36 23.87
C MET A 253 -4.49 -8.06 23.53
N LEU A 254 -4.96 -7.90 22.29
CA LEU A 254 -5.76 -6.73 21.87
C LEU A 254 -7.07 -6.57 22.67
N TRP A 255 -7.75 -7.66 23.01
CA TRP A 255 -9.11 -7.64 23.58
C TRP A 255 -9.19 -7.88 25.08
N GLU A 256 -8.20 -8.58 25.64
CA GLU A 256 -8.18 -9.04 27.04
C GLU A 256 -7.20 -8.24 27.91
N ASP A 257 -6.15 -7.63 27.32
CA ASP A 257 -5.24 -6.74 28.07
C ASP A 257 -5.83 -5.32 28.14
N PRO A 258 -6.19 -4.81 29.35
CA PRO A 258 -6.85 -3.52 29.47
C PRO A 258 -6.02 -2.33 28.98
N GLU A 259 -4.70 -2.34 29.18
CA GLU A 259 -3.83 -1.23 28.78
C GLU A 259 -3.65 -1.22 27.26
N VAL A 260 -3.47 -2.39 26.64
CA VAL A 260 -3.35 -2.50 25.18
C VAL A 260 -4.68 -2.12 24.52
N PHE A 261 -5.81 -2.62 25.04
CA PHE A 261 -7.15 -2.27 24.56
C PHE A 261 -7.37 -0.75 24.60
N GLU A 262 -7.10 -0.12 25.75
CA GLU A 262 -7.27 1.32 25.93
C GLU A 262 -6.36 2.11 24.98
N ALA A 263 -5.08 1.75 24.88
CA ALA A 263 -4.12 2.41 24.00
C ALA A 263 -4.53 2.31 22.53
N VAL A 264 -4.99 1.14 22.07
CA VAL A 264 -5.41 0.94 20.69
C VAL A 264 -6.68 1.72 20.39
N PHE A 265 -7.76 1.56 21.17
CA PHE A 265 -9.04 2.16 20.81
C PHE A 265 -9.08 3.67 21.00
N LYS A 266 -8.37 4.23 22.00
CA LYS A 266 -8.21 5.69 22.11
C LYS A 266 -7.42 6.27 20.93
N THR A 267 -6.36 5.58 20.50
CA THR A 267 -5.57 6.01 19.33
C THR A 267 -6.38 5.89 18.05
N ALA A 268 -7.14 4.80 17.86
CA ALA A 268 -7.98 4.60 16.70
C ALA A 268 -9.09 5.65 16.59
N ALA A 269 -9.78 5.94 17.70
CA ALA A 269 -10.82 6.96 17.77
C ALA A 269 -10.29 8.36 17.43
N LYS A 270 -9.18 8.75 18.05
CA LYS A 270 -8.64 10.10 17.90
C LYS A 270 -7.81 10.33 16.65
N ARG A 271 -7.12 9.30 16.16
CA ARG A 271 -6.10 9.43 15.10
C ARG A 271 -6.33 8.52 13.90
N GLY A 272 -7.15 7.48 14.01
CA GLY A 272 -7.34 6.49 12.95
C GLY A 272 -6.05 5.81 12.48
N SER A 273 -5.03 5.73 13.33
CA SER A 273 -3.66 5.37 12.93
C SER A 273 -3.56 3.97 12.32
N PHE A 274 -4.50 3.07 12.64
CA PHE A 274 -4.37 1.65 12.35
C PHE A 274 -5.14 1.19 11.11
N TYR A 275 -4.62 0.11 10.54
CA TYR A 275 -5.38 -0.81 9.72
C TYR A 275 -5.75 -2.05 10.52
N TRP A 276 -6.89 -2.66 10.21
CA TRP A 276 -7.46 -3.76 10.95
C TRP A 276 -7.64 -4.96 10.05
N LEU A 277 -7.04 -6.06 10.46
CA LEU A 277 -6.92 -7.26 9.66
C LEU A 277 -7.81 -8.36 10.21
N ASN A 278 -8.84 -8.74 9.44
CA ASN A 278 -9.73 -9.80 9.88
C ASN A 278 -9.04 -11.16 9.81
N THR A 279 -8.47 -11.58 10.93
CA THR A 279 -7.77 -12.86 11.03
C THR A 279 -8.70 -14.04 11.33
N ARG A 280 -10.03 -13.85 11.18
CA ARG A 280 -11.00 -14.95 11.02
C ARG A 280 -11.17 -15.36 9.56
N VAL A 281 -11.04 -14.40 8.65
CA VAL A 281 -11.11 -14.64 7.20
C VAL A 281 -9.76 -15.08 6.65
N VAL A 282 -8.67 -14.62 7.27
CA VAL A 282 -7.31 -14.89 6.79
C VAL A 282 -6.42 -15.42 7.89
N ASP A 283 -5.75 -16.53 7.63
CA ASP A 283 -4.97 -17.29 8.62
C ASP A 283 -3.80 -16.48 9.20
N PRO A 284 -3.82 -16.04 10.47
CA PRO A 284 -2.75 -15.24 11.07
C PRO A 284 -1.36 -15.91 11.04
N ASP A 285 -1.29 -17.24 10.85
CA ASP A 285 -0.02 -17.98 10.76
C ASP A 285 0.53 -18.12 9.32
N ALA A 286 -0.24 -17.75 8.30
CA ALA A 286 0.26 -17.74 6.93
C ALA A 286 1.34 -16.65 6.80
N SER A 287 2.61 -17.02 6.58
CA SER A 287 3.73 -16.06 6.57
C SER A 287 3.46 -14.86 5.65
N TYR A 288 3.51 -13.66 6.24
CA TYR A 288 3.09 -12.41 5.63
C TYR A 288 4.29 -11.50 5.38
N ALA A 289 4.59 -11.23 4.12
CA ALA A 289 5.32 -10.03 3.79
C ALA A 289 4.36 -8.99 3.19
N MET A 290 4.29 -7.89 3.90
CA MET A 290 3.33 -6.80 3.76
C MET A 290 3.71 -5.81 2.68
N CYS A 291 2.68 -5.22 2.08
CA CYS A 291 2.53 -3.86 1.53
C CYS A 291 1.17 -3.81 0.81
N CYS A 292 0.87 -4.90 0.09
CA CYS A 292 -0.42 -5.29 -0.47
C CYS A 292 -0.65 -6.73 0.04
N ARG A 293 -1.66 -6.98 0.88
CA ARG A 293 -1.87 -8.32 1.49
C ARG A 293 -2.19 -9.35 0.42
N LEU A 294 -1.83 -10.61 0.67
CA LEU A 294 -2.15 -11.76 -0.18
C LEU A 294 -3.07 -12.73 0.58
N THR A 295 -4.17 -13.11 -0.03
CA THR A 295 -5.18 -14.09 0.45
C THR A 295 -5.15 -15.37 -0.38
N ILE A 296 -4.01 -15.65 -1.02
CA ILE A 296 -3.84 -16.83 -1.87
C ILE A 296 -3.70 -18.07 -0.99
N GLN A 297 -4.43 -19.12 -1.37
CA GLN A 297 -4.32 -20.41 -0.71
C GLN A 297 -2.92 -20.98 -0.92
N MET A 298 -2.27 -21.36 0.19
CA MET A 298 -0.91 -21.87 0.18
C MET A 298 -0.76 -23.12 -0.68
N GLU A 299 -1.82 -23.92 -0.82
CA GLU A 299 -1.86 -25.11 -1.66
C GLU A 299 -1.71 -24.78 -3.15
N GLU A 300 -2.43 -23.76 -3.64
CA GLU A 300 -2.39 -23.32 -5.04
C GLU A 300 -1.02 -22.76 -5.39
N LEU A 301 -0.46 -21.97 -4.48
CA LEU A 301 0.85 -21.38 -4.64
C LEU A 301 1.96 -22.45 -4.61
N THR A 302 1.85 -23.41 -3.68
CA THR A 302 2.78 -24.55 -3.59
C THR A 302 2.70 -25.43 -4.84
N TYR A 303 1.50 -25.66 -5.37
CA TYR A 303 1.30 -26.38 -6.63
C TYR A 303 1.94 -25.64 -7.81
N ALA A 304 1.76 -24.32 -7.92
CA ALA A 304 2.41 -23.50 -8.95
C ALA A 304 3.94 -23.58 -8.86
N TYR A 305 4.52 -23.48 -7.65
CA TYR A 305 5.96 -23.65 -7.47
C TYR A 305 6.45 -25.05 -7.85
N ARG A 306 5.70 -26.11 -7.50
CA ARG A 306 6.04 -27.50 -7.82
C ARG A 306 5.96 -27.82 -9.32
N ASN A 307 5.03 -27.21 -10.04
CA ASN A 307 4.80 -27.47 -11.47
C ASN A 307 5.44 -26.45 -12.41
N SER A 308 6.10 -25.44 -11.86
CA SER A 308 6.90 -24.50 -12.65
C SER A 308 7.87 -25.27 -13.56
N LYS A 309 7.67 -25.19 -14.89
CA LYS A 309 8.51 -25.84 -15.91
C LYS A 309 9.93 -25.26 -15.99
N PHE A 310 10.42 -24.61 -14.94
CA PHE A 310 11.84 -24.31 -14.78
C PHE A 310 12.62 -25.58 -14.38
N SER A 311 12.58 -26.56 -15.28
CA SER A 311 13.63 -27.57 -15.40
C SER A 311 14.90 -26.87 -15.90
N LEU A 312 15.87 -26.75 -15.02
CA LEU A 312 17.25 -26.35 -15.25
C LEU A 312 17.93 -27.26 -16.29
N SER A 313 17.72 -27.04 -17.58
CA SER A 313 18.44 -27.80 -18.63
C SER A 313 18.85 -27.01 -19.88
N SER A 314 18.70 -25.69 -19.92
CA SER A 314 19.23 -24.90 -21.05
C SER A 314 20.05 -23.70 -20.58
N LEU A 315 21.33 -23.96 -20.27
CA LEU A 315 22.49 -23.07 -20.49
C LEU A 315 23.71 -23.68 -19.78
N LYS A 316 24.45 -24.53 -20.49
CA LYS A 316 25.77 -25.01 -20.10
C LYS A 316 26.84 -24.21 -20.83
N LYS A 317 27.62 -23.41 -20.09
CA LYS A 317 29.02 -23.72 -19.77
C LYS A 317 29.63 -22.62 -18.89
N ASP A 318 30.38 -23.07 -17.88
CA ASP A 318 31.40 -22.33 -17.12
C ASP A 318 30.98 -21.50 -15.89
N VAL A 319 29.86 -21.83 -15.24
CA VAL A 319 29.51 -21.33 -13.88
C VAL A 319 29.06 -22.45 -12.92
N GLU A 320 29.12 -23.72 -13.35
CA GLU A 320 28.44 -24.85 -12.70
C GLU A 320 28.91 -25.12 -11.25
N SER A 321 30.19 -24.94 -10.91
CA SER A 321 30.68 -25.28 -9.56
C SER A 321 30.30 -24.27 -8.46
N LEU A 322 30.21 -22.97 -8.80
CA LEU A 322 29.76 -21.93 -7.85
C LEU A 322 28.22 -21.84 -7.80
N ARG A 323 27.56 -22.26 -8.88
CA ARG A 323 26.10 -22.24 -9.03
C ARG A 323 25.49 -23.43 -8.29
N GLU A 324 26.01 -24.64 -8.42
CA GLU A 324 25.43 -25.80 -7.73
C GLU A 324 25.48 -25.67 -6.21
N GLU A 325 26.54 -25.09 -5.62
CA GLU A 325 26.62 -24.93 -4.15
C GLU A 325 25.71 -23.80 -3.63
N TYR A 326 25.57 -22.71 -4.39
CA TYR A 326 24.66 -21.60 -4.08
C TYR A 326 23.18 -21.99 -4.26
N TRP A 327 22.85 -22.70 -5.34
CA TRP A 327 21.49 -23.17 -5.63
C TRP A 327 21.11 -24.40 -4.81
N SER A 328 22.04 -25.31 -4.48
CA SER A 328 21.82 -26.40 -3.51
C SER A 328 21.52 -25.85 -2.11
N LYS A 329 22.16 -24.74 -1.71
CA LYS A 329 21.80 -24.02 -0.47
C LYS A 329 20.41 -23.38 -0.55
N ILE A 330 20.03 -22.77 -1.67
CA ILE A 330 18.68 -22.23 -1.88
C ILE A 330 17.62 -23.35 -1.93
N GLU A 331 17.93 -24.52 -2.49
CA GLU A 331 17.06 -25.69 -2.50
C GLU A 331 16.96 -26.39 -1.14
N ARG A 332 17.99 -26.29 -0.29
CA ARG A 332 17.96 -26.77 1.11
C ARG A 332 17.38 -25.73 2.07
N GLN A 333 17.40 -24.44 1.73
CA GLN A 333 16.71 -23.35 2.43
C GLN A 333 15.27 -23.16 1.95
N ARG A 334 14.88 -23.79 0.84
CA ARG A 334 13.49 -23.91 0.42
C ARG A 334 12.72 -24.61 1.54
N PHE A 335 11.82 -23.84 2.16
CA PHE A 335 10.79 -24.31 3.07
C PHE A 335 11.34 -24.73 4.45
N GLY A 336 11.56 -23.76 5.32
CA GLY A 336 11.41 -23.99 6.75
C GLY A 336 9.98 -24.43 7.02
N GLY A 337 9.75 -25.75 7.03
CA GLY A 337 8.42 -26.35 7.03
C GLY A 337 7.78 -26.35 5.63
N LEU A 338 7.30 -27.51 5.20
CA LEU A 338 6.73 -27.82 3.87
C LEU A 338 5.50 -26.97 3.45
N TRP A 339 5.14 -25.91 4.19
CA TRP A 339 3.84 -25.25 4.18
C TRP A 339 3.86 -23.73 4.46
N ALA A 340 5.01 -23.05 4.49
CA ALA A 340 5.08 -21.60 4.74
C ALA A 340 5.66 -20.81 3.55
N MET A 341 5.00 -19.72 3.15
CA MET A 341 5.59 -18.72 2.24
C MET A 341 6.79 -18.06 2.93
N PRO A 342 7.78 -17.54 2.20
CA PRO A 342 8.88 -16.80 2.83
C PRO A 342 8.35 -15.50 3.46
N ASP A 343 8.96 -15.07 4.57
CA ASP A 343 8.76 -13.75 5.20
C ASP A 343 9.10 -12.54 4.29
N ILE A 344 9.47 -12.82 3.04
CA ILE A 344 9.92 -11.90 2.01
C ILE A 344 9.08 -12.15 0.76
N THR A 345 8.07 -11.32 0.57
CA THR A 345 7.16 -11.28 -0.59
C THR A 345 6.71 -9.84 -0.84
N GLY A 346 5.96 -9.63 -1.90
CA GLY A 346 5.52 -8.33 -2.38
C GLY A 346 5.10 -8.45 -3.83
N SER A 347 5.14 -7.36 -4.58
CA SER A 347 4.81 -7.37 -6.00
C SER A 347 5.96 -6.81 -6.83
N VAL A 348 6.20 -7.45 -7.96
CA VAL A 348 7.20 -7.04 -8.94
C VAL A 348 6.70 -5.81 -9.70
N ASN A 349 5.44 -5.84 -10.14
CA ASN A 349 4.77 -4.76 -10.84
C ASN A 349 3.24 -4.97 -10.78
N VAL A 350 2.49 -3.88 -10.96
CA VAL A 350 1.03 -3.85 -10.96
C VAL A 350 0.56 -3.22 -12.27
N ALA A 351 -0.37 -3.87 -12.96
CA ALA A 351 -1.10 -3.24 -14.04
C ALA A 351 -2.61 -3.39 -13.85
N ASP A 352 -3.33 -2.29 -14.00
CA ASP A 352 -4.76 -2.21 -13.71
C ASP A 352 -5.60 -2.47 -14.96
N VAL A 353 -6.74 -3.11 -14.79
CA VAL A 353 -7.83 -3.15 -15.77
C VAL A 353 -8.83 -2.03 -15.47
N ASN A 354 -9.17 -1.24 -16.48
CA ASN A 354 -10.24 -0.25 -16.40
C ASN A 354 -11.60 -0.91 -16.63
N LEU A 355 -12.25 -1.38 -15.56
CA LEU A 355 -13.52 -2.10 -15.68
C LEU A 355 -14.66 -1.23 -16.24
N PRO A 356 -14.80 0.06 -15.87
CA PRO A 356 -15.81 0.95 -16.48
C PRO A 356 -15.67 1.05 -17.99
N ARG A 357 -14.44 1.18 -18.50
CA ARG A 357 -14.17 1.18 -19.95
C ARG A 357 -14.71 -0.06 -20.66
N LEU A 358 -14.49 -1.24 -20.09
CA LEU A 358 -15.00 -2.49 -20.67
C LEU A 358 -16.54 -2.53 -20.65
N ALA A 359 -17.17 -2.09 -19.56
CA ALA A 359 -18.62 -2.04 -19.43
C ALA A 359 -19.25 -1.06 -20.44
N LEU A 360 -18.64 0.11 -20.66
CA LEU A 360 -19.07 1.07 -21.69
C LEU A 360 -18.98 0.49 -23.10
N GLU A 361 -17.89 -0.24 -23.40
CA GLU A 361 -17.69 -0.88 -24.69
C GLU A 361 -18.62 -2.07 -24.94
N ALA A 362 -19.02 -2.75 -23.87
CA ALA A 362 -19.98 -3.85 -23.91
C ALA A 362 -21.42 -3.38 -24.16
N ARG A 363 -21.76 -2.11 -23.86
CA ARG A 363 -23.12 -1.55 -24.06
C ARG A 363 -24.24 -2.41 -23.44
N GLY A 364 -23.98 -3.00 -22.27
CA GLY A 364 -24.90 -3.88 -21.55
C GLY A 364 -24.95 -5.34 -22.05
N ASP A 365 -24.13 -5.73 -23.02
CA ASP A 365 -23.96 -7.13 -23.41
C ASP A 365 -22.93 -7.80 -22.47
N GLU A 366 -23.42 -8.64 -21.55
CA GLU A 366 -22.55 -9.37 -20.62
C GLU A 366 -21.54 -10.27 -21.34
N SER A 367 -21.92 -10.92 -22.45
CA SER A 367 -20.99 -11.81 -23.17
C SER A 367 -19.84 -11.01 -23.76
N ARG A 368 -20.15 -9.85 -24.33
CA ARG A 368 -19.14 -8.92 -24.85
C ARG A 368 -18.23 -8.37 -23.75
N PHE A 369 -18.78 -8.08 -22.56
CA PHE A 369 -17.98 -7.61 -21.41
C PHE A 369 -16.91 -8.63 -21.02
N TRP A 370 -17.26 -9.91 -20.91
CA TRP A 370 -16.31 -10.96 -20.51
C TRP A 370 -15.22 -11.19 -21.56
N GLU A 371 -15.56 -11.14 -22.86
CA GLU A 371 -14.56 -11.18 -23.95
C GLU A 371 -13.54 -10.02 -23.83
N LEU A 372 -14.04 -8.80 -23.67
CA LEU A 372 -13.20 -7.61 -23.51
C LEU A 372 -12.34 -7.68 -22.24
N TYR A 373 -12.85 -8.28 -21.18
CA TYR A 373 -12.11 -8.47 -19.95
C TYR A 373 -10.95 -9.47 -20.12
N ASP A 374 -11.17 -10.58 -20.81
CA ASP A 374 -10.11 -11.54 -21.15
C ASP A 374 -9.01 -10.90 -22.02
N GLU A 375 -9.40 -10.07 -23.00
CA GLU A 375 -8.46 -9.30 -23.82
C GLU A 375 -7.62 -8.34 -22.96
N ALA A 376 -8.25 -7.60 -22.04
CA ALA A 376 -7.56 -6.68 -21.14
C ALA A 376 -6.64 -7.39 -20.14
N LEU A 377 -7.09 -8.52 -19.58
CA LEU A 377 -6.29 -9.38 -18.70
C LEU A 377 -5.05 -9.91 -19.43
N SER A 378 -5.17 -10.30 -20.69
CA SER A 378 -4.03 -10.72 -21.52
C SER A 378 -2.98 -9.61 -21.65
N LEU A 379 -3.40 -8.36 -21.87
CA LEU A 379 -2.51 -7.20 -21.93
C LEU A 379 -1.83 -6.94 -20.58
N VAL A 380 -2.57 -7.06 -19.47
CA VAL A 380 -2.01 -6.98 -18.11
C VAL A 380 -0.95 -8.06 -17.89
N ARG A 381 -1.23 -9.30 -18.30
CA ARG A 381 -0.29 -10.42 -18.19
C ARG A 381 1.02 -10.09 -18.89
N GLU A 382 0.92 -9.70 -20.15
CA GLU A 382 2.09 -9.40 -20.99
C GLU A 382 2.90 -8.22 -20.44
N ALA A 383 2.22 -7.16 -19.97
CA ALA A 383 2.89 -6.00 -19.39
C ALA A 383 3.69 -6.37 -18.14
N VAL A 384 3.07 -7.04 -17.17
CA VAL A 384 3.73 -7.36 -15.90
C VAL A 384 4.84 -8.40 -16.10
N ASP A 385 4.65 -9.38 -16.99
CA ASP A 385 5.69 -10.33 -17.38
C ASP A 385 6.90 -9.64 -18.05
N TRP A 386 6.66 -8.61 -18.88
CA TRP A 386 7.75 -7.82 -19.47
C TRP A 386 8.62 -7.16 -18.39
N PHE A 387 8.01 -6.54 -17.38
CA PHE A 387 8.74 -5.93 -16.26
C PHE A 387 9.51 -6.97 -15.45
N ARG A 388 8.87 -8.09 -15.09
CA ARG A 388 9.56 -9.18 -14.39
C ARG A 388 10.78 -9.66 -15.14
N ASN A 389 10.64 -9.97 -16.43
CA ASN A 389 11.73 -10.44 -17.26
C ASN A 389 12.85 -9.40 -17.38
N ARG A 390 12.49 -8.12 -17.47
CA ARG A 390 13.46 -7.02 -17.50
C ARG A 390 14.27 -6.92 -16.21
N TYR A 391 13.64 -6.99 -15.04
CA TYR A 391 14.38 -6.94 -13.78
C TYR A 391 15.27 -8.17 -13.58
N VAL A 392 14.79 -9.36 -13.96
CA VAL A 392 15.60 -10.59 -13.94
C VAL A 392 16.83 -10.44 -14.82
N ARG A 393 16.70 -9.84 -16.01
CA ARG A 393 17.84 -9.58 -16.90
C ARG A 393 18.84 -8.62 -16.26
N ILE A 394 18.39 -7.48 -15.74
CA ILE A 394 19.25 -6.50 -15.07
C ILE A 394 19.96 -7.13 -13.86
N LEU A 395 19.26 -7.90 -13.03
CA LEU A 395 19.83 -8.57 -11.86
C LEU A 395 20.92 -9.60 -12.26
N LYS A 396 20.74 -10.30 -13.39
CA LYS A 396 21.72 -11.26 -13.91
C LYS A 396 22.96 -10.58 -14.51
N GLU A 397 22.75 -9.53 -15.30
CA GLU A 397 23.82 -8.85 -16.05
C GLU A 397 24.57 -7.84 -15.16
N HIS A 398 23.87 -7.20 -14.23
CA HIS A 398 24.37 -6.11 -13.38
C HIS A 398 23.90 -6.25 -11.93
N PRO A 399 24.29 -7.32 -11.20
CA PRO A 399 23.81 -7.60 -9.84
C PRO A 399 24.07 -6.45 -8.85
N SER A 400 25.15 -5.68 -9.02
CA SER A 400 25.47 -4.52 -8.18
C SER A 400 24.43 -3.41 -8.25
N PHE A 401 23.68 -3.30 -9.37
CA PHE A 401 22.60 -2.34 -9.51
C PHE A 401 21.48 -2.58 -8.48
N TYR A 402 21.27 -3.84 -8.10
CA TYR A 402 20.29 -4.26 -7.09
C TYR A 402 20.96 -4.83 -5.82
N TYR A 403 22.12 -4.29 -5.43
CA TYR A 403 22.93 -4.82 -4.33
C TYR A 403 22.13 -5.16 -3.07
N MET A 404 21.29 -4.24 -2.57
CA MET A 404 20.50 -4.48 -1.36
C MET A 404 19.49 -5.62 -1.52
N ILE A 405 18.86 -5.74 -2.69
CA ILE A 405 17.98 -6.88 -3.01
C ILE A 405 18.80 -8.16 -3.02
N THR A 406 19.96 -8.20 -3.68
CA THR A 406 20.78 -9.43 -3.73
C THR A 406 21.35 -9.83 -2.37
N GLU A 407 21.65 -8.87 -1.49
CA GLU A 407 22.19 -9.14 -0.15
C GLU A 407 21.11 -9.66 0.80
N TYR A 408 19.90 -9.09 0.77
CA TYR A 408 18.86 -9.38 1.77
C TYR A 408 17.69 -10.21 1.22
N MET A 409 17.57 -10.36 -0.09
CA MET A 409 16.44 -11.02 -0.76
C MET A 409 16.92 -11.88 -1.93
N PRO A 410 17.80 -12.89 -1.71
CA PRO A 410 18.22 -13.84 -2.76
C PRO A 410 17.05 -14.56 -3.44
N GLU A 411 15.88 -14.63 -2.80
CA GLU A 411 14.66 -15.20 -3.36
C GLU A 411 13.99 -14.30 -4.40
N PHE A 412 14.32 -13.01 -4.46
CA PHE A 412 13.72 -12.09 -5.43
C PHE A 412 14.11 -12.48 -6.86
N PRO A 413 13.18 -12.45 -7.84
CA PRO A 413 11.76 -12.09 -7.72
C PRO A 413 10.84 -13.31 -7.56
N SER A 414 11.37 -14.51 -7.30
CA SER A 414 10.57 -15.74 -7.23
C SER A 414 9.53 -15.72 -6.12
N SER A 415 9.80 -14.99 -5.03
CA SER A 415 8.86 -14.82 -3.92
C SER A 415 7.89 -13.64 -4.08
N HIS A 416 7.97 -12.88 -5.19
CA HIS A 416 7.12 -11.71 -5.44
C HIS A 416 6.06 -12.02 -6.49
N PHE A 417 4.89 -11.39 -6.35
CA PHE A 417 3.75 -11.53 -7.24
C PHE A 417 3.84 -10.64 -8.48
N ASN A 418 3.20 -11.10 -9.55
CA ASN A 418 2.68 -10.24 -10.59
C ASN A 418 1.24 -9.86 -10.22
N THR A 419 0.88 -8.58 -10.32
CA THR A 419 -0.41 -8.12 -9.77
C THR A 419 -1.33 -7.57 -10.85
N ILE A 420 -2.56 -8.10 -10.85
CA ILE A 420 -3.69 -7.57 -11.60
C ILE A 420 -4.39 -6.55 -10.70
N GLY A 421 -4.38 -5.28 -11.07
CA GLY A 421 -5.16 -4.26 -10.38
C GLY A 421 -6.56 -4.11 -10.98
N LEU A 422 -7.56 -3.82 -10.16
CA LEU A 422 -8.92 -3.51 -10.63
C LEU A 422 -9.32 -2.10 -10.20
N ILE A 423 -9.87 -1.32 -11.13
CA ILE A 423 -10.37 0.05 -10.89
C ILE A 423 -11.84 0.15 -11.32
N GLY A 424 -12.63 0.89 -10.54
CA GLY A 424 -13.98 1.31 -10.92
C GLY A 424 -15.01 0.18 -10.90
N LEU A 425 -14.87 -0.77 -9.97
CA LEU A 425 -15.84 -1.85 -9.76
C LEU A 425 -17.29 -1.34 -9.63
N PRO A 426 -17.59 -0.32 -8.79
CA PRO A 426 -18.94 0.20 -8.64
C PRO A 426 -19.50 0.78 -9.95
N GLU A 427 -18.70 1.60 -10.64
CA GLU A 427 -19.11 2.24 -11.88
C GLU A 427 -19.30 1.20 -12.99
N ALA A 428 -18.40 0.20 -13.10
CA ALA A 428 -18.53 -0.89 -14.05
C ALA A 428 -19.82 -1.70 -13.83
N ALA A 429 -20.16 -2.01 -12.57
CA ALA A 429 -21.41 -2.71 -12.25
C ALA A 429 -22.63 -1.87 -12.66
N ALA A 430 -22.67 -0.58 -12.30
CA ALA A 430 -23.76 0.31 -12.66
C ALA A 430 -23.92 0.45 -14.19
N ILE A 431 -22.82 0.59 -14.93
CA ILE A 431 -22.80 0.70 -16.40
C ILE A 431 -23.30 -0.60 -17.04
N LEU A 432 -22.78 -1.76 -16.62
CA LEU A 432 -23.18 -3.05 -17.19
C LEU A 432 -24.66 -3.36 -16.93
N MET A 433 -25.16 -2.97 -15.75
CA MET A 433 -26.58 -3.10 -15.38
C MET A 433 -27.49 -2.06 -16.05
N GLN A 434 -26.92 -1.04 -16.70
CA GLN A 434 -27.64 0.11 -17.26
C GLN A 434 -28.44 0.91 -16.21
N GLU A 435 -27.89 1.04 -15.00
CA GLU A 435 -28.52 1.71 -13.87
C GLU A 435 -27.65 2.90 -13.38
N PRO A 436 -27.70 4.08 -14.02
CA PRO A 436 -26.80 5.21 -13.73
C PRO A 436 -26.89 5.74 -12.29
N LYS A 437 -28.06 5.63 -11.67
CA LYS A 437 -28.33 6.12 -10.31
C LYS A 437 -28.18 5.05 -9.23
N LEU A 438 -27.66 3.86 -9.56
CA LEU A 438 -27.60 2.70 -8.66
C LEU A 438 -26.98 3.04 -7.29
N TRP A 439 -25.89 3.82 -7.29
CA TRP A 439 -25.16 4.17 -6.07
C TRP A 439 -25.60 5.50 -5.43
N LEU A 440 -26.35 6.33 -6.15
CA LEU A 440 -26.82 7.64 -5.67
C LEU A 440 -28.19 7.53 -5.02
N ASP A 441 -29.15 6.91 -5.72
CA ASP A 441 -30.56 6.83 -5.33
C ASP A 441 -31.04 5.39 -5.12
N GLY A 442 -30.15 4.39 -5.26
CA GLY A 442 -30.50 2.97 -5.11
C GLY A 442 -30.82 2.58 -3.67
N ASN A 443 -31.37 1.40 -3.49
CA ASN A 443 -31.64 0.82 -2.17
C ASN A 443 -30.80 -0.44 -1.92
N ARG A 444 -30.94 -1.02 -0.73
CA ARG A 444 -30.24 -2.25 -0.33
C ARG A 444 -30.31 -3.37 -1.37
N ALA A 445 -31.46 -3.62 -2.00
CA ALA A 445 -31.57 -4.67 -3.00
C ALA A 445 -30.72 -4.38 -4.25
N ASP A 446 -30.63 -3.11 -4.67
CA ASP A 446 -29.82 -2.68 -5.81
C ASP A 446 -28.33 -2.84 -5.53
N TRP A 447 -27.88 -2.41 -4.35
CA TRP A 447 -26.48 -2.53 -3.94
C TRP A 447 -26.04 -3.98 -3.81
N LEU A 448 -26.92 -4.87 -3.33
CA LEU A 448 -26.61 -6.31 -3.24
C LEU A 448 -26.57 -6.99 -4.62
N ARG A 449 -27.38 -6.55 -5.59
CA ARG A 449 -27.26 -7.01 -6.98
C ARG A 449 -25.94 -6.55 -7.59
N ALA A 450 -25.56 -5.28 -7.41
CA ALA A 450 -24.29 -4.76 -7.88
C ALA A 450 -23.09 -5.47 -7.22
N ALA A 451 -23.17 -5.77 -5.92
CA ALA A 451 -22.16 -6.55 -5.21
C ALA A 451 -21.95 -7.93 -5.85
N GLU A 452 -23.02 -8.60 -6.30
CA GLU A 452 -22.89 -9.89 -6.99
C GLU A 452 -22.23 -9.75 -8.37
N VAL A 453 -22.51 -8.67 -9.11
CA VAL A 453 -21.81 -8.37 -10.38
C VAL A 453 -20.33 -8.13 -10.14
N MET A 454 -19.98 -7.28 -9.16
CA MET A 454 -18.60 -7.00 -8.77
C MET A 454 -17.88 -8.27 -8.30
N ARG A 455 -18.55 -9.13 -7.52
CA ARG A 455 -18.02 -10.43 -7.08
C ARG A 455 -17.62 -11.30 -8.26
N LYS A 456 -18.45 -11.38 -9.30
CA LYS A 456 -18.14 -12.14 -10.52
C LYS A 456 -16.93 -11.56 -11.27
N MET A 457 -16.83 -10.23 -11.36
CA MET A 457 -15.67 -9.57 -11.99
C MET A 457 -14.36 -9.92 -11.26
N VAL A 458 -14.35 -9.82 -9.93
CA VAL A 458 -13.17 -10.15 -9.11
C VAL A 458 -12.86 -11.65 -9.19
N ALA A 459 -13.87 -12.52 -9.11
CA ALA A 459 -13.68 -13.96 -9.21
C ALA A 459 -13.06 -14.36 -10.55
N HIS A 460 -13.52 -13.78 -11.67
CA HIS A 460 -12.96 -14.04 -13.00
C HIS A 460 -11.46 -13.71 -13.10
N ALA A 461 -11.05 -12.55 -12.58
CA ALA A 461 -9.64 -12.18 -12.53
C ALA A 461 -8.83 -13.10 -11.61
N THR A 462 -9.37 -13.47 -10.45
CA THR A 462 -8.71 -14.38 -9.50
C THR A 462 -8.52 -15.78 -10.10
N GLU A 463 -9.56 -16.34 -10.72
CA GLU A 463 -9.50 -17.65 -11.39
C GLU A 463 -8.49 -17.63 -12.55
N THR A 464 -8.46 -16.53 -13.31
CA THR A 464 -7.49 -16.29 -14.37
C THR A 464 -6.06 -16.21 -13.83
N ALA A 465 -5.83 -15.48 -12.73
CA ALA A 465 -4.54 -15.40 -12.06
C ALA A 465 -4.06 -16.78 -11.60
N ILE A 466 -4.93 -17.57 -10.97
CA ILE A 466 -4.64 -18.95 -10.53
C ILE A 466 -4.23 -19.81 -11.72
N LYS A 467 -4.98 -19.76 -12.83
CA LYS A 467 -4.63 -20.47 -14.06
C LYS A 467 -3.23 -20.08 -14.56
N TRP A 468 -2.89 -18.78 -14.58
CA TRP A 468 -1.56 -18.33 -14.99
C TRP A 468 -0.47 -18.80 -14.02
N MET A 469 -0.73 -18.85 -12.72
CA MET A 469 0.20 -19.42 -11.73
C MET A 469 0.47 -20.90 -12.04
N MET A 470 -0.58 -21.68 -12.29
CA MET A 470 -0.45 -23.10 -12.61
C MET A 470 0.30 -23.35 -13.93
N GLU A 471 0.09 -22.50 -14.94
CA GLU A 471 0.75 -22.60 -16.24
C GLU A 471 2.23 -22.20 -16.21
N SER A 472 2.54 -21.08 -15.54
CA SER A 472 3.85 -20.43 -15.63
C SER A 472 4.76 -20.70 -14.43
N GLY A 473 4.18 -21.06 -13.29
CA GLY A 473 4.88 -21.13 -12.01
C GLY A 473 5.25 -19.77 -11.42
N VAL A 474 4.77 -18.67 -12.00
CA VAL A 474 4.94 -17.31 -11.49
C VAL A 474 3.78 -16.99 -10.55
N PRO A 475 4.00 -16.46 -9.34
CA PRO A 475 2.91 -16.03 -8.47
C PRO A 475 2.11 -14.86 -9.06
N TRP A 476 0.78 -14.95 -9.06
CA TRP A 476 -0.14 -13.90 -9.50
C TRP A 476 -1.20 -13.61 -8.42
N ASN A 477 -1.56 -12.35 -8.24
CA ASN A 477 -2.62 -11.92 -7.34
C ASN A 477 -3.50 -10.82 -7.95
N VAL A 478 -4.67 -10.59 -7.35
CA VAL A 478 -5.64 -9.56 -7.77
C VAL A 478 -5.87 -8.57 -6.65
N GLU A 479 -5.72 -7.27 -6.93
CA GLU A 479 -5.76 -6.19 -5.94
C GLU A 479 -6.81 -5.12 -6.31
N GLU A 480 -7.53 -4.64 -5.30
CA GLU A 480 -8.23 -3.35 -5.34
C GLU A 480 -7.19 -2.25 -5.13
N VAL A 481 -6.79 -1.60 -6.22
CA VAL A 481 -5.64 -0.69 -6.19
C VAL A 481 -6.03 0.70 -5.64
N PRO A 482 -5.17 1.35 -4.84
CA PRO A 482 -5.43 2.71 -4.35
C PRO A 482 -5.60 3.77 -5.44
N ALA A 483 -4.95 3.55 -6.60
CA ALA A 483 -5.13 4.30 -7.85
C ALA A 483 -5.21 5.83 -7.69
N GLU A 484 -4.30 6.44 -6.90
CA GLU A 484 -4.32 7.88 -6.58
C GLU A 484 -4.45 8.77 -7.82
N SER A 485 -3.61 8.47 -8.83
CA SER A 485 -3.54 9.15 -10.12
C SER A 485 -4.17 8.34 -11.26
N ALA A 486 -4.19 7.01 -11.17
CA ALA A 486 -4.70 6.14 -12.23
C ALA A 486 -6.21 6.34 -12.45
N SER A 487 -7.00 6.35 -11.38
CA SER A 487 -8.46 6.52 -11.44
C SER A 487 -8.89 7.84 -12.11
N PRO A 488 -8.41 9.04 -11.69
CA PRO A 488 -8.78 10.28 -12.38
C PRO A 488 -8.30 10.33 -13.84
N ARG A 489 -7.14 9.73 -14.16
CA ARG A 489 -6.65 9.68 -15.56
C ARG A 489 -7.56 8.84 -16.44
N MET A 490 -7.88 7.61 -16.00
CA MET A 490 -8.74 6.69 -16.74
C MET A 490 -10.14 7.28 -16.93
N ALA A 491 -10.77 7.76 -15.86
CA ALA A 491 -12.09 8.38 -15.92
C ALA A 491 -12.12 9.60 -16.87
N SER A 492 -11.05 10.43 -16.87
CA SER A 492 -10.95 11.57 -17.79
C SER A 492 -10.79 11.17 -19.26
N ILE A 493 -10.07 10.09 -19.55
CA ILE A 493 -9.90 9.57 -20.91
C ILE A 493 -11.23 8.96 -21.39
N ASP A 494 -11.91 8.22 -20.52
CA ASP A 494 -13.19 7.59 -20.80
C ASP A 494 -14.29 8.60 -21.04
N LEU A 495 -14.43 9.62 -20.19
CA LEU A 495 -15.45 10.66 -20.34
C LEU A 495 -15.34 11.40 -21.67
N LYS A 496 -14.12 11.61 -22.18
CA LYS A 496 -13.90 12.23 -23.49
C LYS A 496 -14.34 11.33 -24.66
N ARG A 497 -14.24 10.01 -24.49
CA ARG A 497 -14.55 9.02 -25.53
C ARG A 497 -16.01 8.56 -25.47
N TYR A 498 -16.60 8.52 -24.29
CA TYR A 498 -17.96 8.10 -23.99
C TYR A 498 -18.65 9.19 -23.15
N PRO A 499 -19.24 10.22 -23.81
CA PRO A 499 -19.93 11.30 -23.11
C PRO A 499 -21.08 10.84 -22.21
N GLU A 500 -21.68 9.68 -22.48
CA GLU A 500 -22.71 9.05 -21.65
C GLU A 500 -22.23 8.71 -20.23
N LEU A 501 -20.91 8.62 -20.00
CA LEU A 501 -20.34 8.35 -18.68
C LEU A 501 -20.72 9.43 -17.64
N VAL A 502 -21.09 10.64 -18.07
CA VAL A 502 -21.58 11.71 -17.17
C VAL A 502 -22.72 11.25 -16.26
N GLU A 503 -23.53 10.29 -16.69
CA GLU A 503 -24.69 9.81 -15.93
C GLU A 503 -24.30 8.88 -14.77
N TYR A 504 -23.10 8.30 -14.81
CA TYR A 504 -22.62 7.30 -13.84
C TYR A 504 -21.62 7.87 -12.81
N LEU A 505 -21.24 9.15 -12.95
CA LEU A 505 -20.26 9.79 -12.08
C LEU A 505 -20.94 10.75 -11.10
N PRO A 506 -20.50 10.80 -9.83
CA PRO A 506 -21.06 11.74 -8.84
C PRO A 506 -20.71 13.20 -9.17
N ASP A 507 -19.58 13.43 -9.85
CA ASP A 507 -19.10 14.76 -10.23
C ASP A 507 -18.45 14.70 -11.62
N PRO A 508 -19.23 14.91 -12.70
CA PRO A 508 -18.72 14.85 -14.08
C PRO A 508 -17.66 15.90 -14.41
N ASP A 509 -17.63 17.03 -13.69
CA ASP A 509 -16.59 18.06 -13.85
C ASP A 509 -15.26 17.66 -13.18
N ASN A 510 -15.26 16.56 -12.40
CA ASN A 510 -14.11 15.98 -11.76
C ASN A 510 -14.17 14.44 -11.83
N PRO A 511 -13.99 13.86 -13.04
CA PRO A 511 -14.18 12.43 -13.23
C PRO A 511 -13.12 11.65 -12.46
N VAL A 512 -13.59 10.83 -11.51
CA VAL A 512 -12.78 9.94 -10.67
C VAL A 512 -13.56 8.64 -10.50
N TYR A 513 -12.96 7.51 -10.86
CA TYR A 513 -13.53 6.20 -10.56
C TYR A 513 -13.28 5.79 -9.12
N SER A 514 -14.22 5.02 -8.56
CA SER A 514 -14.07 4.46 -7.23
C SER A 514 -12.87 3.51 -7.14
N THR A 515 -12.21 3.58 -6.00
CA THR A 515 -11.08 2.72 -5.60
C THR A 515 -11.46 1.93 -4.35
N SER A 516 -12.73 1.53 -4.29
CA SER A 516 -13.38 0.78 -3.21
C SER A 516 -14.53 -0.04 -3.81
N ILE A 517 -14.92 -1.12 -3.14
CA ILE A 517 -16.08 -1.93 -3.53
C ILE A 517 -17.39 -1.19 -3.31
N ALA A 518 -17.61 -0.61 -2.12
CA ALA A 518 -18.74 0.29 -1.93
C ALA A 518 -18.26 1.72 -2.20
N PRO A 519 -18.82 2.44 -3.20
CA PRO A 519 -18.33 3.76 -3.57
C PRO A 519 -18.54 4.74 -2.42
N TYR A 520 -17.51 5.54 -2.11
CA TYR A 520 -17.57 6.48 -0.98
C TYR A 520 -18.60 7.61 -1.17
N TYR A 521 -19.04 7.86 -2.39
CA TYR A 521 -20.07 8.86 -2.70
C TYR A 521 -21.52 8.34 -2.55
N ALA A 522 -21.73 7.07 -2.19
CA ALA A 522 -23.06 6.54 -1.89
C ALA A 522 -23.55 7.05 -0.52
N THR A 523 -24.07 8.28 -0.48
CA THR A 523 -24.48 8.97 0.76
C THR A 523 -25.72 8.36 1.40
N GLU A 524 -26.60 7.72 0.63
CA GLU A 524 -27.79 7.03 1.15
C GLU A 524 -27.46 5.64 1.74
N MET A 525 -26.22 5.16 1.60
CA MET A 525 -25.79 3.86 2.10
C MET A 525 -25.35 3.92 3.55
N GLU A 526 -26.18 3.33 4.41
CA GLU A 526 -25.91 3.16 5.83
C GLU A 526 -24.76 2.17 6.08
N LEU A 527 -24.12 2.31 7.24
CA LEU A 527 -22.93 1.53 7.60
C LEU A 527 -23.13 0.00 7.54
N PRO A 528 -24.26 -0.59 8.01
CA PRO A 528 -24.47 -2.03 7.90
C PRO A 528 -24.52 -2.51 6.45
N ASP A 529 -25.14 -1.73 5.55
CA ASP A 529 -25.24 -2.08 4.13
C ASP A 529 -23.88 -1.99 3.44
N ARG A 530 -23.09 -0.95 3.76
CA ARG A 530 -21.69 -0.86 3.31
C ARG A 530 -20.88 -2.09 3.72
N ILE A 531 -20.94 -2.45 5.01
CA ILE A 531 -20.19 -3.62 5.53
C ILE A 531 -20.62 -4.89 4.79
N GLU A 532 -21.91 -5.07 4.50
CA GLU A 532 -22.40 -6.24 3.79
C GLU A 532 -21.95 -6.27 2.32
N VAL A 533 -22.00 -5.15 1.61
CA VAL A 533 -21.49 -5.02 0.23
C VAL A 533 -20.00 -5.33 0.17
N GLU A 534 -19.22 -4.74 1.08
CA GLU A 534 -17.78 -4.97 1.20
C GLU A 534 -17.46 -6.43 1.51
N ALA A 535 -18.12 -7.03 2.51
CA ALA A 535 -17.93 -8.43 2.90
C ALA A 535 -18.16 -9.42 1.74
N ARG A 536 -19.15 -9.14 0.88
CA ARG A 536 -19.50 -9.99 -0.26
C ARG A 536 -18.43 -10.03 -1.34
N VAL A 537 -17.63 -8.98 -1.47
CA VAL A 537 -16.66 -8.84 -2.57
C VAL A 537 -15.22 -8.93 -2.08
N GLN A 538 -14.86 -8.31 -0.94
CA GLN A 538 -13.48 -8.24 -0.45
C GLN A 538 -12.80 -9.61 -0.37
N LYS A 539 -13.51 -10.62 0.13
CA LYS A 539 -12.96 -11.98 0.30
C LYS A 539 -12.54 -12.68 -0.99
N HIS A 540 -12.98 -12.18 -2.15
CA HIS A 540 -12.64 -12.74 -3.46
C HIS A 540 -11.35 -12.17 -4.05
N PHE A 541 -10.87 -11.05 -3.51
CA PHE A 541 -9.53 -10.57 -3.83
C PHE A 541 -8.50 -11.53 -3.23
N THR A 542 -7.43 -11.76 -3.99
CA THR A 542 -6.25 -12.53 -3.58
C THR A 542 -5.08 -11.62 -3.18
N GLY A 543 -5.24 -10.31 -3.36
CA GLY A 543 -4.29 -9.24 -3.13
C GLY A 543 -4.84 -8.16 -2.18
N GLY A 544 -4.31 -6.93 -2.29
CA GLY A 544 -4.73 -5.82 -1.43
C GLY A 544 -6.21 -5.45 -1.62
N VAL A 545 -6.89 -5.10 -0.54
CA VAL A 545 -8.27 -4.58 -0.54
C VAL A 545 -8.49 -3.72 0.70
N MET A 546 -9.32 -2.68 0.68
CA MET A 546 -9.48 -1.83 1.86
C MET A 546 -10.84 -1.11 1.94
N MET A 547 -11.56 -1.32 3.04
CA MET A 547 -12.69 -0.47 3.41
C MET A 547 -12.25 0.66 4.36
N HIS A 548 -12.36 1.91 3.91
CA HIS A 548 -12.21 3.08 4.78
C HIS A 548 -13.55 3.51 5.35
N LEU A 549 -13.68 3.50 6.68
CA LEU A 549 -14.83 4.07 7.37
C LEU A 549 -14.50 5.52 7.75
N PHE A 550 -14.95 6.47 6.92
CA PHE A 550 -14.76 7.90 7.16
C PHE A 550 -15.66 8.35 8.30
N LEU A 551 -15.08 8.96 9.34
CA LEU A 551 -15.79 9.42 10.52
C LEU A 551 -15.77 10.94 10.59
N ASN A 552 -16.88 11.54 11.00
CA ASN A 552 -17.01 12.99 11.15
C ASN A 552 -16.69 13.49 12.57
N GLU A 553 -16.73 12.59 13.56
CA GLU A 553 -16.49 12.88 14.97
C GLU A 553 -15.47 11.91 15.57
N GLU A 554 -15.05 12.20 16.81
CA GLU A 554 -14.26 11.27 17.62
C GLU A 554 -15.21 10.26 18.25
N PRO A 555 -15.23 8.99 17.78
CA PRO A 555 -16.11 7.99 18.37
C PRO A 555 -15.64 7.62 19.78
N GLU A 556 -16.57 7.23 20.65
CA GLU A 556 -16.19 6.66 21.95
C GLU A 556 -15.39 5.36 21.73
N PRO A 557 -14.22 5.18 22.40
CA PRO A 557 -13.35 4.02 22.21
C PRO A 557 -14.08 2.67 22.33
N GLU A 558 -15.00 2.54 23.29
CA GLU A 558 -15.79 1.32 23.51
C GLU A 558 -16.82 1.07 22.40
N ALA A 559 -17.38 2.13 21.81
CA ALA A 559 -18.28 2.02 20.66
C ALA A 559 -17.51 1.54 19.44
N LEU A 560 -16.32 2.11 19.20
CA LEU A 560 -15.42 1.71 18.12
C LEU A 560 -14.98 0.25 18.28
N ALA A 561 -14.70 -0.19 19.51
CA ALA A 561 -14.37 -1.58 19.81
C ALA A 561 -15.52 -2.54 19.52
N LYS A 562 -16.76 -2.17 19.89
CA LYS A 562 -17.94 -2.97 19.53
C LYS A 562 -18.15 -3.05 18.03
N LEU A 563 -17.94 -1.96 17.30
CA LEU A 563 -18.01 -1.95 15.84
C LEU A 563 -16.93 -2.83 15.22
N ALA A 564 -15.68 -2.73 15.68
CA ALA A 564 -14.58 -3.59 15.23
C ALA A 564 -14.88 -5.08 15.44
N LYS A 565 -15.46 -5.46 16.60
CA LYS A 565 -15.93 -6.84 16.83
C LYS A 565 -17.03 -7.26 15.86
N ARG A 566 -17.99 -6.38 15.55
CA ARG A 566 -19.06 -6.68 14.58
C ARG A 566 -18.52 -6.89 13.17
N ILE A 567 -17.59 -6.03 12.72
CA ILE A 567 -16.94 -6.17 11.41
C ILE A 567 -16.14 -7.47 11.35
N MET A 568 -15.44 -7.81 12.44
CA MET A 568 -14.68 -9.06 12.54
C MET A 568 -15.57 -10.30 12.35
N GLU A 569 -16.85 -10.27 12.73
CA GLU A 569 -17.81 -11.38 12.50
C GLU A 569 -18.36 -11.43 11.06
N THR A 570 -17.88 -10.59 10.16
CA THR A 570 -18.22 -10.60 8.72
C THR A 570 -17.05 -11.09 7.87
N ASP A 571 -17.28 -11.22 6.57
CA ASP A 571 -16.24 -11.56 5.60
C ASP A 571 -15.42 -10.34 5.11
N VAL A 572 -15.58 -9.15 5.73
CA VAL A 572 -14.68 -8.02 5.46
C VAL A 572 -13.26 -8.43 5.84
N VAL A 573 -12.33 -8.31 4.90
CA VAL A 573 -10.95 -8.76 5.05
C VAL A 573 -10.11 -7.68 5.74
N TYR A 574 -10.29 -6.43 5.32
CA TYR A 574 -9.41 -5.35 5.72
C TYR A 574 -10.15 -4.01 5.79
N TRP A 575 -9.99 -3.31 6.91
CA TRP A 575 -10.65 -2.02 7.10
C TRP A 575 -9.82 -1.03 7.91
N SER A 576 -10.30 0.21 7.93
CA SER A 576 -9.79 1.25 8.80
C SER A 576 -10.87 2.18 9.31
N PHE A 577 -10.66 2.72 10.51
CA PHE A 577 -11.40 3.86 11.03
C PHE A 577 -10.64 5.12 10.65
N THR A 578 -11.29 6.02 9.91
CA THR A 578 -10.68 7.21 9.31
C THR A 578 -11.39 8.47 9.79
N PRO A 579 -11.13 8.93 11.03
CA PRO A 579 -11.54 10.26 11.46
C PRO A 579 -10.85 11.32 10.59
N ALA A 580 -11.63 12.30 10.14
CA ALA A 580 -11.04 13.52 9.61
C ALA A 580 -10.39 14.30 10.76
N LEU A 581 -9.20 14.88 10.54
CA LEU A 581 -8.50 15.67 11.55
C LEU A 581 -8.34 17.10 11.04
N THR A 582 -8.51 18.09 11.90
CA THR A 582 -8.22 19.50 11.60
C THR A 582 -7.07 19.98 12.48
N TYR A 583 -5.96 20.36 11.87
CA TYR A 583 -4.81 20.98 12.53
C TYR A 583 -4.87 22.51 12.39
N CYS A 584 -4.60 23.23 13.47
CA CYS A 584 -4.46 24.69 13.44
C CYS A 584 -3.00 25.10 13.58
N PRO A 585 -2.36 25.62 12.52
CA PRO A 585 -0.99 26.11 12.58
C PRO A 585 -0.77 27.25 13.58
N HIS A 586 -1.79 28.10 13.79
CA HIS A 586 -1.69 29.25 14.68
C HIS A 586 -1.52 28.87 16.15
N CYS A 587 -2.25 27.87 16.64
CA CYS A 587 -2.18 27.46 18.06
C CYS A 587 -1.61 26.07 18.29
N GLY A 588 -1.15 25.38 17.24
CA GLY A 588 -0.53 24.05 17.31
C GLY A 588 -1.45 22.98 17.89
N ARG A 589 -2.75 23.02 17.60
CA ARG A 589 -3.71 22.02 18.09
C ARG A 589 -4.38 21.27 16.95
N THR A 590 -4.57 19.97 17.17
CA THR A 590 -5.31 19.07 16.28
C THR A 590 -6.63 18.68 16.93
N PHE A 591 -7.68 18.66 16.13
CA PHE A 591 -9.05 18.33 16.52
C PHE A 591 -9.59 17.24 15.61
N THR A 592 -10.42 16.36 16.14
CA THR A 592 -11.15 15.37 15.35
C THR A 592 -12.42 16.00 14.79
N GLY A 593 -12.59 15.92 13.47
CA GLY A 593 -13.68 16.52 12.70
C GLY A 593 -13.22 17.52 11.64
N LEU A 594 -14.14 17.89 10.75
CA LEU A 594 -13.92 18.83 9.63
C LEU A 594 -14.30 20.27 10.04
N TYR A 595 -13.34 21.03 10.58
CA TYR A 595 -13.59 22.41 10.99
C TYR A 595 -13.07 23.42 9.96
N LYS A 596 -13.88 24.44 9.65
CA LYS A 596 -13.47 25.59 8.82
C LYS A 596 -12.68 26.65 9.60
N SER A 597 -12.73 26.59 10.93
CA SER A 597 -12.03 27.50 11.83
C SER A 597 -11.65 26.76 13.11
N CYS A 598 -10.50 27.11 13.70
CA CYS A 598 -9.98 26.46 14.90
C CYS A 598 -10.94 26.61 16.09
N PRO A 599 -11.43 25.49 16.67
CA PRO A 599 -12.33 25.53 17.83
C PRO A 599 -11.75 26.22 19.07
N LYS A 600 -10.41 26.31 19.19
CA LYS A 600 -9.73 26.93 20.33
C LYS A 600 -9.48 28.43 20.15
N CYS A 601 -8.95 28.84 18.99
CA CYS A 601 -8.45 30.22 18.81
C CYS A 601 -9.19 31.02 17.73
N GLY A 602 -10.16 30.42 17.04
CA GLY A 602 -10.95 31.10 16.01
C GLY A 602 -10.25 31.32 14.67
N SER A 603 -8.97 30.94 14.53
CA SER A 603 -8.22 31.06 13.27
C SER A 603 -8.93 30.32 12.13
N SER A 604 -9.13 30.99 10.99
CA SER A 604 -9.58 30.35 9.74
C SER A 604 -8.45 29.63 8.99
N ASP A 605 -7.19 29.86 9.39
CA ASP A 605 -6.04 29.11 8.89
C ASP A 605 -6.00 27.76 9.63
N VAL A 606 -6.56 26.74 8.97
CA VAL A 606 -6.63 25.36 9.43
C VAL A 606 -6.33 24.42 8.27
N GLU A 607 -5.77 23.27 8.60
CA GLU A 607 -5.40 22.24 7.67
C GLU A 607 -6.14 20.95 7.99
N VAL A 608 -6.95 20.47 7.05
CA VAL A 608 -7.60 19.17 7.16
C VAL A 608 -6.60 18.08 6.79
N TRP A 609 -6.55 17.03 7.59
CA TRP A 609 -5.78 15.81 7.37
C TRP A 609 -6.73 14.63 7.27
N SER A 610 -6.53 13.78 6.27
CA SER A 610 -7.34 12.59 6.06
C SER A 610 -6.56 11.49 5.34
N ARG A 611 -7.09 10.27 5.43
CA ARG A 611 -6.61 9.08 4.75
C ARG A 611 -7.49 8.82 3.52
N ILE A 612 -7.21 9.48 2.40
CA ILE A 612 -8.06 9.39 1.19
C ILE A 612 -7.91 8.03 0.49
N ILE A 613 -6.66 7.58 0.31
CA ILE A 613 -6.34 6.30 -0.35
C ILE A 613 -5.35 5.45 0.47
N GLY A 614 -5.44 5.51 1.80
CA GLY A 614 -4.72 4.60 2.70
C GLY A 614 -3.72 5.23 3.68
N TYR A 615 -3.20 6.43 3.46
CA TYR A 615 -2.27 7.07 4.40
C TYR A 615 -2.66 8.51 4.73
N TYR A 616 -2.32 8.98 5.93
CA TYR A 616 -2.64 10.34 6.36
C TYR A 616 -1.75 11.37 5.69
N ARG A 617 -2.37 12.34 5.03
CA ARG A 617 -1.72 13.55 4.54
C ARG A 617 -2.63 14.76 4.68
N PRO A 618 -2.07 15.98 4.73
CA PRO A 618 -2.85 17.19 4.55
C PRO A 618 -3.69 17.12 3.27
N LEU A 619 -4.93 17.57 3.32
CA LEU A 619 -5.82 17.65 2.16
C LEU A 619 -5.12 18.41 1.02
N LYS A 620 -4.42 19.50 1.33
CA LYS A 620 -3.70 20.32 0.35
C LYS A 620 -2.63 19.56 -0.45
N ASN A 621 -2.05 18.50 0.13
CA ASN A 621 -1.02 17.68 -0.51
C ASN A 621 -1.59 16.73 -1.56
N TRP A 622 -2.86 16.35 -1.46
CA TRP A 622 -3.48 15.47 -2.45
C TRP A 622 -3.63 16.17 -3.79
N ASN A 623 -3.66 15.36 -4.85
CA ASN A 623 -3.88 15.87 -6.19
C ASN A 623 -5.26 16.57 -6.29
N PRO A 624 -5.43 17.55 -7.20
CA PRO A 624 -6.64 18.36 -7.27
C PRO A 624 -7.93 17.54 -7.35
N GLN A 625 -7.90 16.44 -8.10
CA GLN A 625 -9.05 15.57 -8.30
C GLN A 625 -9.43 14.84 -7.01
N ARG A 626 -8.47 14.28 -6.29
CA ARG A 626 -8.68 13.63 -4.98
C ARG A 626 -9.10 14.61 -3.89
N ARG A 627 -8.61 15.85 -3.93
CA ARG A 627 -9.07 16.90 -3.01
C ARG A 627 -10.54 17.24 -3.21
N ARG A 628 -11.00 17.28 -4.46
CA ARG A 628 -12.40 17.55 -4.78
C ARG A 628 -13.28 16.35 -4.45
N GLU A 629 -12.85 15.15 -4.84
CA GLU A 629 -13.53 13.88 -4.54
C GLU A 629 -13.65 13.60 -3.03
N PHE A 630 -12.69 14.03 -2.21
CA PHE A 630 -12.81 13.94 -0.75
C PHE A 630 -14.13 14.48 -0.20
N TRP A 631 -14.63 15.59 -0.76
CA TRP A 631 -15.86 16.24 -0.28
C TRP A 631 -17.14 15.57 -0.75
N THR A 632 -17.06 14.62 -1.70
CA THR A 632 -18.21 13.82 -2.11
C THR A 632 -18.40 12.59 -1.24
N ARG A 633 -17.47 12.31 -0.32
CA ARG A 633 -17.50 11.09 0.50
C ARG A 633 -18.52 11.18 1.63
N HIS A 634 -19.17 10.05 1.92
CA HIS A 634 -20.01 9.89 3.10
C HIS A 634 -19.12 9.73 4.34
N HIS A 635 -19.27 10.67 5.29
CA HIS A 635 -18.69 10.58 6.63
C HIS A 635 -19.75 10.14 7.64
N TYR A 636 -19.55 9.00 8.29
CA TYR A 636 -20.45 8.43 9.29
C TYR A 636 -20.30 9.12 10.65
N ASN A 637 -21.39 9.15 11.42
CA ASN A 637 -21.42 9.50 12.85
C ASN A 637 -21.67 8.19 13.63
N LEU A 638 -20.94 7.92 14.71
CA LEU A 638 -20.85 6.59 15.34
C LEU A 638 -21.31 6.55 16.80
#